data_AF-A0A420Y0Z4-F1
#
_entry.id   AF-A0A420Y0Z4-F1
#
_cell.length_a   1.000
_cell.length_b   1.000
_cell.length_c   1.000
_cell.angle_alpha   90.00
_cell.angle_beta   90.00
_cell.angle_gamma   90.00
#
_symmetry.space_group_name_H-M   'P 1'
#
loop_
_entity.id
_entity.type
_entity.pdbx_description
1 polymer ?
#
loop_
_entity_poly.entity_id
_entity_poly.type
_entity_poly.pdbx_seq_one_letter_code
_entity_poly.pdbx_strand_id
1 'polypeptide(L)'
;MERHSSVDEEVDWTQYDPPEALNKLPSISSETIIAVVQSALENVRNQIEAERQRRIEVEADIKEEAEAEAAAVADFEASEAAKRKGKEPDSSPPAEPKPVLIEKPVQQLEATKRASRLSRILKRVRGSSDPKGDIVLLTTRPDVPNLPPTPFTKQIYKHLKPNNPTSPEAEVECVSCLDDIPVKSGIKTVCHTYCKSCFIRLIEASLSNETQWPPKCCLNPIPFRTITKHIPSSLLKSYRAKEEEYGIPVEDRLYCPEPDCGLWIRPGHQDPATKRAVCRSSHVVCTLCRAPAHPRGETCALDRDTVLADQLAEEEGWRRCGKCFILVEHTDACQHMRCRCGYEFCYVCDRAARRREMRTREEEEELDEIREALKLVAAFEAEEERKEKVWQEEMRKKREERSRREREERVKKEAARQRMLDKKYAELKTKLAKLDELQRMVLTYTHDREMDETAAGATRERLTLTKKQEREKLELREATTTKLANWMKERELEYIARVALEKQIEDAYEIVLRAFWTDIVGGQKEIRLAMQALMRKNDTRMDTWEAAKDCELEKIKYLLEDEIAIQSELMITSKQRLGDKLAAEGVEVGRKHRAEVRWFELVAAERTRLLAEVEMVERENGAEGSSGEGQSDEGDDLDYEAWFDCRETAVVAAITPGGWVE
;
A
#
# COMPACT_ATOMS: atom_id res chain seq x y z
N MET A 1 -7.14 -58.13 1.22
CA MET A 1 -6.69 -56.72 1.35
C MET A 1 -6.53 -56.18 -0.05
N GLU A 2 -7.65 -55.91 -0.70
CA GLU A 2 -7.68 -55.28 -2.02
C GLU A 2 -7.63 -53.77 -1.83
N ARG A 3 -6.62 -53.15 -2.45
CA ARG A 3 -6.50 -51.71 -2.61
C ARG A 3 -7.66 -51.26 -3.50
N HIS A 4 -8.77 -50.84 -2.90
CA HIS A 4 -9.68 -49.95 -3.56
C HIS A 4 -8.97 -48.61 -3.71
N SER A 5 -8.52 -48.35 -4.94
CA SER A 5 -8.21 -47.04 -5.48
C SER A 5 -9.43 -46.15 -5.25
N SER A 6 -9.47 -45.49 -4.08
CA SER A 6 -10.33 -44.33 -3.83
C SER A 6 -9.96 -43.31 -4.88
N VAL A 7 -10.84 -43.15 -5.87
CA VAL A 7 -10.92 -41.91 -6.62
C VAL A 7 -11.12 -40.84 -5.54
N ASP A 8 -10.07 -40.07 -5.25
CA ASP A 8 -10.19 -38.85 -4.46
C ASP A 8 -11.17 -37.96 -5.23
N GLU A 9 -12.46 -38.08 -4.90
CA GLU A 9 -13.42 -37.04 -5.21
C GLU A 9 -12.85 -35.77 -4.59
N GLU A 10 -12.26 -34.93 -5.44
CA GLU A 10 -11.71 -33.64 -5.08
C GLU A 10 -12.85 -32.85 -4.41
N VAL A 11 -12.82 -32.84 -3.08
CA VAL A 11 -13.89 -32.25 -2.28
C VAL A 11 -13.93 -30.76 -2.61
N ASP A 12 -15.08 -30.27 -3.09
CA ASP A 12 -15.31 -28.84 -3.28
C ASP A 12 -15.44 -28.14 -1.92
N TRP A 13 -14.28 -27.98 -1.28
CA TRP A 13 -14.12 -27.49 0.09
C TRP A 13 -14.64 -26.05 0.25
N THR A 14 -14.45 -25.23 -0.79
CA THR A 14 -15.56 -24.64 -1.54
C THR A 14 -16.76 -24.25 -0.71
N GLN A 15 -17.63 -25.24 -0.55
CA GLN A 15 -19.01 -25.16 -0.10
C GLN A 15 -19.15 -25.12 1.43
N TYR A 16 -18.09 -25.45 2.17
CA TYR A 16 -18.09 -25.55 3.63
C TYR A 16 -17.63 -24.25 4.28
N ASP A 17 -18.18 -23.97 5.47
CA ASP A 17 -17.76 -22.85 6.30
C ASP A 17 -16.38 -23.08 6.93
N PRO A 18 -15.64 -22.01 7.27
CA PRO A 18 -14.37 -22.14 7.96
C PRO A 18 -14.56 -22.74 9.37
N PRO A 19 -13.62 -23.57 9.85
CA PRO A 19 -13.72 -24.19 11.16
C PRO A 19 -13.74 -23.17 12.29
N GLU A 20 -14.55 -23.43 13.31
CA GLU A 20 -14.71 -22.55 14.48
C GLU A 20 -13.38 -22.30 15.21
N ALA A 21 -12.43 -23.25 15.13
CA ALA A 21 -11.09 -23.14 15.70
C ALA A 21 -10.34 -21.90 15.21
N LEU A 22 -10.55 -21.45 13.96
CA LEU A 22 -9.88 -20.27 13.40
C LEU A 22 -10.31 -18.95 14.06
N ASN A 23 -11.51 -18.91 14.64
CA ASN A 23 -12.04 -17.72 15.34
C ASN A 23 -11.59 -17.64 16.80
N LYS A 24 -11.03 -18.73 17.36
CA LYS A 24 -10.61 -18.78 18.76
C LYS A 24 -9.22 -18.15 18.89
N LEU A 25 -9.16 -16.96 19.51
CA LEU A 25 -7.93 -16.23 19.82
C LEU A 25 -7.59 -16.35 21.31
N PRO A 26 -6.84 -17.37 21.75
CA PRO A 26 -6.39 -17.45 23.15
C PRO A 26 -5.38 -16.34 23.45
N SER A 27 -5.65 -15.52 24.47
CA SER A 27 -4.73 -14.60 25.19
C SER A 27 -3.61 -13.87 24.41
N ILE A 28 -3.81 -13.56 23.13
CA ILE A 28 -2.85 -12.77 22.33
C ILE A 28 -3.15 -11.28 22.53
N SER A 29 -2.16 -10.54 23.06
CA SER A 29 -2.22 -9.09 23.25
C SER A 29 -1.55 -8.29 22.12
N SER A 30 -0.94 -8.96 21.13
CA SER A 30 -0.26 -8.27 20.03
C SER A 30 -1.28 -7.79 18.99
N GLU A 31 -1.45 -6.47 18.88
CA GLU A 31 -2.33 -5.83 17.91
C GLU A 31 -2.00 -6.24 16.46
N THR A 32 -0.71 -6.35 16.11
CA THR A 32 -0.27 -6.81 14.79
C THR A 32 -0.77 -8.21 14.47
N ILE A 33 -0.67 -9.15 15.43
CA ILE A 33 -1.13 -10.53 15.22
C ILE A 33 -2.66 -10.57 15.11
N ILE A 34 -3.38 -9.82 15.95
CA ILE A 34 -4.84 -9.75 15.89
C ILE A 34 -5.28 -9.25 14.51
N ALA A 35 -4.67 -8.17 14.00
CA ALA A 35 -4.96 -7.62 12.69
C ALA A 35 -4.65 -8.61 11.55
N VAL A 36 -3.50 -9.30 11.61
CA VAL A 36 -3.11 -10.35 10.65
C VAL A 36 -4.12 -11.49 10.66
N VAL A 37 -4.52 -11.99 11.83
CA VAL A 37 -5.45 -13.13 11.93
C VAL A 37 -6.84 -12.78 11.39
N GLN A 38 -7.38 -11.62 11.78
CA GLN A 38 -8.68 -11.15 11.30
C GLN A 38 -8.68 -10.93 9.79
N SER A 39 -7.65 -10.27 9.27
CA SER A 39 -7.55 -9.94 7.84
C SER A 39 -7.27 -11.17 6.98
N ALA A 40 -6.51 -12.15 7.49
CA ALA A 40 -6.26 -13.39 6.76
C ALA A 40 -7.54 -14.19 6.52
N LEU A 41 -8.36 -14.35 7.55
CA LEU A 41 -9.63 -15.08 7.44
C LEU A 41 -10.58 -14.38 6.46
N GLU A 42 -10.65 -13.05 6.53
CA GLU A 42 -11.49 -12.24 5.65
C GLU A 42 -11.00 -12.26 4.19
N ASN A 43 -9.68 -12.20 3.97
CA ASN A 43 -9.10 -12.32 2.64
C ASN A 43 -9.42 -13.66 1.99
N VAL A 44 -9.27 -14.77 2.74
CA VAL A 44 -9.57 -16.11 2.23
C VAL A 44 -11.06 -16.27 1.94
N ARG A 45 -11.95 -15.77 2.82
CA ARG A 45 -13.40 -15.73 2.56
C ARG A 45 -13.74 -14.99 1.27
N ASN A 46 -13.20 -13.79 1.09
CA ASN A 46 -13.44 -12.98 -0.09
C ASN A 46 -12.88 -13.63 -1.36
N GLN A 47 -11.73 -14.32 -1.28
CA GLN A 47 -11.17 -15.08 -2.39
C GLN A 47 -12.09 -16.23 -2.82
N ILE A 48 -12.62 -16.98 -1.86
CA ILE A 48 -13.54 -18.09 -2.11
C ILE A 48 -14.86 -17.58 -2.70
N GLU A 49 -15.43 -16.53 -2.13
CA GLU A 49 -16.68 -15.93 -2.64
C GLU A 49 -16.49 -15.43 -4.08
N ALA A 50 -15.36 -14.77 -4.36
CA ALA A 50 -15.03 -14.36 -5.72
C ALA A 50 -14.84 -15.55 -6.67
N GLU A 51 -14.31 -16.68 -6.20
CA GLU A 51 -14.18 -17.89 -7.01
C GLU A 51 -15.54 -18.57 -7.27
N ARG A 52 -16.41 -18.65 -6.25
CA ARG A 52 -17.78 -19.14 -6.38
C ARG A 52 -18.55 -18.31 -7.41
N GLN A 53 -18.49 -16.99 -7.30
CA GLN A 53 -19.16 -16.09 -8.25
C GLN A 53 -18.66 -16.31 -9.69
N ARG A 54 -17.34 -16.47 -9.88
CA ARG A 54 -16.77 -16.81 -11.20
C ARG A 54 -17.27 -18.17 -11.71
N ARG A 55 -17.40 -19.18 -10.85
CA ARG A 55 -17.93 -20.49 -11.24
C ARG A 55 -19.39 -20.40 -11.68
N ILE A 56 -20.22 -19.65 -10.94
CA ILE A 56 -21.62 -19.39 -11.30
C ILE A 56 -21.72 -18.68 -12.66
N GLU A 57 -20.88 -17.68 -12.90
CA GLU A 57 -20.82 -16.98 -14.19
C GLU A 57 -20.43 -17.93 -15.33
N VAL A 58 -19.42 -18.78 -15.13
CA VAL A 58 -19.00 -19.78 -16.14
C VAL A 58 -20.11 -20.81 -16.38
N GLU A 59 -20.78 -21.30 -15.34
CA GLU A 59 -21.88 -22.26 -15.49
C GLU A 59 -23.09 -21.63 -16.19
N ALA A 60 -23.40 -20.36 -15.90
CA ALA A 60 -24.42 -19.60 -16.60
C ALA A 60 -24.08 -19.41 -18.09
N ASP A 61 -22.83 -19.05 -18.41
CA ASP A 61 -22.34 -18.94 -19.78
C ASP A 61 -22.47 -20.28 -20.54
N ILE A 62 -22.11 -21.39 -19.90
CA ILE A 62 -22.23 -22.74 -20.47
C ILE A 62 -23.70 -23.10 -20.70
N LYS A 63 -24.58 -22.79 -19.74
CA LYS A 63 -26.01 -23.08 -19.84
C LYS A 63 -26.66 -22.25 -20.96
N GLU A 64 -26.32 -20.97 -21.06
CA GLU A 64 -26.79 -20.09 -22.14
C GLU A 64 -26.33 -20.62 -23.51
N GLU A 65 -25.08 -21.06 -23.64
CA GLU A 65 -24.59 -21.64 -24.89
C GLU A 65 -25.29 -22.97 -25.23
N ALA A 66 -25.53 -23.83 -24.24
CA ALA A 66 -26.27 -25.09 -24.43
C ALA A 66 -27.74 -24.86 -24.83
N GLU A 67 -28.42 -23.89 -24.22
CA GLU A 67 -29.78 -23.49 -24.59
C GLU A 67 -29.83 -22.89 -26.01
N ALA A 68 -28.84 -22.08 -26.38
CA ALA A 68 -28.71 -21.54 -27.73
C ALA A 68 -28.43 -22.64 -28.78
N GLU A 69 -27.63 -23.64 -28.43
CA GLU A 69 -27.38 -24.81 -29.28
C GLU A 69 -28.64 -25.68 -29.44
N ALA A 70 -29.37 -25.93 -28.34
CA ALA A 70 -30.63 -26.67 -28.38
C ALA A 70 -31.71 -25.95 -29.21
N ALA A 71 -31.83 -24.62 -29.08
CA ALA A 71 -32.73 -23.81 -29.91
C ALA A 71 -32.34 -23.87 -31.39
N ALA A 72 -31.04 -23.83 -31.70
CA ALA A 72 -30.54 -23.95 -33.06
C ALA A 72 -30.79 -25.34 -33.69
N VAL A 73 -30.78 -26.42 -32.90
CA VAL A 73 -31.16 -27.77 -33.35
C VAL A 73 -32.66 -27.83 -33.59
N ALA A 74 -33.48 -27.28 -32.69
CA ALA A 74 -34.94 -27.24 -32.85
C ALA A 74 -35.37 -26.46 -34.10
N ASP A 75 -34.74 -25.32 -34.38
CA ASP A 75 -34.97 -24.54 -35.61
C ASP A 75 -34.60 -25.34 -36.87
N PHE A 76 -33.50 -26.10 -36.83
CA PHE A 76 -33.10 -26.96 -37.93
C PHE A 76 -34.11 -28.09 -38.18
N GLU A 77 -34.53 -28.79 -37.13
CA GLU A 77 -35.55 -29.85 -37.21
C GLU A 77 -36.90 -29.31 -37.71
N ALA A 78 -37.32 -28.12 -37.26
CA ALA A 78 -38.53 -27.46 -37.73
C ALA A 78 -38.45 -27.11 -39.23
N SER A 79 -37.29 -26.63 -39.69
CA SER A 79 -37.05 -26.34 -41.12
C SER A 79 -37.06 -27.61 -41.98
N GLU A 80 -36.57 -28.72 -41.45
CA GLU A 80 -36.53 -30.01 -42.14
C GLU A 80 -37.92 -30.66 -42.20
N ALA A 81 -38.70 -30.55 -41.13
CA ALA A 81 -40.10 -30.97 -41.08
C ALA A 81 -40.98 -30.16 -42.06
N ALA A 82 -40.72 -28.86 -42.22
CA ALA A 82 -41.40 -28.02 -43.21
C ALA A 82 -41.06 -28.44 -44.65
N LYS A 83 -39.81 -28.82 -44.94
CA LYS A 83 -39.42 -29.39 -46.24
C LYS A 83 -40.11 -30.72 -46.54
N ARG A 84 -40.33 -31.57 -45.53
CA ARG A 84 -41.02 -32.86 -45.70
C ARG A 84 -42.52 -32.72 -45.99
N LYS A 85 -43.17 -31.64 -45.53
CA LYS A 85 -44.59 -31.34 -45.84
C LYS A 85 -44.83 -30.80 -47.26
N GLY A 86 -43.77 -30.44 -48.00
CA GLY A 86 -43.86 -29.89 -49.36
C GLY A 86 -43.81 -30.91 -50.52
N LYS A 87 -43.86 -32.22 -50.25
CA LYS A 87 -43.79 -33.25 -51.29
C LYS A 87 -45.07 -34.08 -51.30
N GLU A 88 -45.92 -33.84 -52.29
CA GLU A 88 -47.11 -34.67 -52.57
C GLU A 88 -46.69 -36.12 -52.89
N PRO A 89 -47.54 -37.12 -52.56
CA PRO A 89 -47.19 -38.52 -52.65
C PRO A 89 -47.35 -39.03 -54.09
N ASP A 90 -46.23 -39.35 -54.74
CA ASP A 90 -46.26 -40.16 -55.96
C ASP A 90 -46.25 -41.65 -55.60
N SER A 91 -47.20 -42.36 -56.20
CA SER A 91 -47.56 -43.75 -55.96
C SER A 91 -46.67 -44.71 -56.73
N SER A 92 -46.01 -45.65 -56.05
CA SER A 92 -45.63 -46.97 -56.59
C SER A 92 -45.25 -47.96 -55.46
N PRO A 93 -45.49 -49.28 -55.62
CA PRO A 93 -45.44 -50.27 -54.54
C PRO A 93 -44.03 -50.85 -54.29
N PRO A 94 -43.80 -51.52 -53.14
CA PRO A 94 -42.47 -51.85 -52.65
C PRO A 94 -41.91 -53.15 -53.24
N ALA A 95 -40.63 -53.13 -53.60
CA ALA A 95 -39.82 -54.32 -53.86
C ALA A 95 -38.77 -54.50 -52.76
N GLU A 96 -38.51 -55.78 -52.43
CA GLU A 96 -37.74 -56.32 -51.31
C GLU A 96 -36.26 -55.86 -51.22
N PRO A 97 -35.63 -55.94 -50.02
CA PRO A 97 -34.32 -55.37 -49.77
C PRO A 97 -33.18 -56.32 -50.17
N LYS A 98 -32.17 -55.79 -50.87
CA LYS A 98 -30.82 -56.37 -50.96
C LYS A 98 -29.83 -55.51 -50.15
N PRO A 99 -28.82 -56.11 -49.53
CA PRO A 99 -27.87 -55.38 -48.69
C PRO A 99 -26.88 -54.62 -49.57
N VAL A 100 -26.79 -53.31 -49.38
CA VAL A 100 -25.78 -52.46 -50.01
C VAL A 100 -24.87 -51.90 -48.91
N LEU A 101 -23.58 -52.17 -49.07
CA LEU A 101 -22.50 -51.61 -48.27
C LEU A 101 -22.49 -50.08 -48.41
N ILE A 102 -22.59 -49.38 -47.27
CA ILE A 102 -22.48 -47.92 -47.21
C ILE A 102 -21.00 -47.57 -47.08
N GLU A 103 -20.36 -47.26 -48.20
CA GLU A 103 -19.23 -46.33 -48.20
C GLU A 103 -19.81 -44.91 -48.04
N LYS A 104 -19.44 -44.22 -46.96
CA LYS A 104 -19.83 -42.82 -46.73
C LYS A 104 -19.02 -41.91 -47.65
N PRO A 105 -19.63 -41.07 -48.50
CA PRO A 105 -18.96 -39.91 -49.05
C PRO A 105 -18.97 -38.80 -48.00
N VAL A 106 -17.78 -38.34 -47.63
CA VAL A 106 -17.58 -37.07 -46.93
C VAL A 106 -18.02 -35.96 -47.89
N GLN A 107 -19.19 -35.37 -47.63
CA GLN A 107 -19.55 -34.07 -48.19
C GLN A 107 -19.48 -33.02 -47.09
N GLN A 108 -18.52 -32.13 -47.26
CA GLN A 108 -18.34 -30.88 -46.54
C GLN A 108 -19.63 -30.07 -46.62
N LEU A 109 -20.38 -29.97 -45.52
CA LEU A 109 -21.28 -28.85 -45.27
C LEU A 109 -20.66 -27.95 -44.21
N GLU A 110 -20.73 -26.66 -44.48
CA GLU A 110 -20.01 -25.56 -43.86
C GLU A 110 -20.26 -25.45 -42.35
N ALA A 111 -19.36 -26.03 -41.56
CA ALA A 111 -19.24 -25.83 -40.11
C ALA A 111 -18.50 -24.52 -39.76
N THR A 112 -18.62 -23.48 -40.58
CA THR A 112 -17.87 -22.23 -40.40
C THR A 112 -18.72 -21.22 -39.64
N LYS A 113 -18.76 -21.37 -38.30
CA LYS A 113 -18.84 -20.29 -37.27
C LYS A 113 -19.23 -20.85 -35.89
N ARG A 114 -19.99 -21.95 -35.81
CA ARG A 114 -20.44 -22.55 -34.52
C ARG A 114 -19.31 -23.22 -33.73
N ALA A 115 -18.38 -23.92 -34.40
CA ALA A 115 -17.22 -24.55 -33.75
C ALA A 115 -16.23 -23.54 -33.12
N SER A 116 -16.32 -22.24 -33.45
CA SER A 116 -15.38 -21.22 -32.96
C SER A 116 -15.67 -20.69 -31.55
N ARG A 117 -16.90 -20.82 -31.03
CA ARG A 117 -17.26 -20.34 -29.68
C ARG A 117 -17.06 -21.44 -28.64
N LEU A 118 -17.59 -22.64 -28.87
CA LEU A 118 -17.30 -23.84 -28.07
C LEU A 118 -15.80 -24.14 -27.99
N SER A 119 -15.02 -23.96 -29.06
CA SER A 119 -13.55 -24.10 -28.99
C SER A 119 -12.85 -22.94 -28.26
N ARG A 120 -13.46 -21.75 -28.20
CA ARG A 120 -12.96 -20.61 -27.40
C ARG A 120 -13.26 -20.80 -25.91
N ILE A 121 -14.44 -21.31 -25.58
CA ILE A 121 -14.84 -21.66 -24.21
C ILE A 121 -14.06 -22.88 -23.73
N LEU A 122 -13.93 -23.93 -24.55
CA LEU A 122 -13.02 -25.05 -24.26
C LEU A 122 -11.55 -24.63 -24.22
N LYS A 123 -11.08 -23.61 -24.96
CA LYS A 123 -9.74 -23.03 -24.75
C LYS A 123 -9.62 -22.19 -23.48
N ARG A 124 -10.71 -21.57 -23.03
CA ARG A 124 -10.79 -20.82 -21.76
C ARG A 124 -10.84 -21.76 -20.56
N VAL A 125 -11.50 -22.92 -20.71
CA VAL A 125 -11.54 -24.04 -19.76
C VAL A 125 -10.24 -24.84 -19.78
N ARG A 126 -9.66 -25.11 -20.96
CA ARG A 126 -8.38 -25.84 -21.14
C ARG A 126 -7.14 -24.96 -20.93
N GLY A 127 -7.32 -23.66 -20.67
CA GLY A 127 -6.27 -22.72 -20.25
C GLY A 127 -5.91 -22.82 -18.76
N SER A 128 -6.54 -23.73 -18.01
CA SER A 128 -6.17 -24.05 -16.63
C SER A 128 -6.53 -25.51 -16.32
N SER A 129 -5.96 -26.47 -17.06
CA SER A 129 -5.94 -27.87 -16.63
C SER A 129 -4.65 -28.15 -15.88
N ASP A 130 -4.56 -27.62 -14.65
CA ASP A 130 -3.89 -28.29 -13.55
C ASP A 130 -5.01 -28.85 -12.65
N PRO A 131 -5.02 -30.14 -12.29
CA PRO A 131 -5.96 -30.71 -11.33
C PRO A 131 -5.49 -30.39 -9.90
N LYS A 132 -5.40 -29.08 -9.63
CA LYS A 132 -5.19 -28.52 -8.31
C LYS A 132 -6.07 -27.30 -8.21
N GLY A 133 -7.21 -27.44 -7.55
CA GLY A 133 -7.95 -26.33 -6.95
C GLY A 133 -7.14 -25.67 -5.80
N ASP A 134 -5.87 -25.38 -6.04
CA ASP A 134 -5.12 -24.41 -5.27
C ASP A 134 -5.70 -23.06 -5.67
N ILE A 135 -6.46 -22.44 -4.77
CA ILE A 135 -6.47 -20.98 -4.70
C ILE A 135 -5.02 -20.58 -4.91
N VAL A 136 -4.76 -19.82 -5.97
CA VAL A 136 -3.46 -19.21 -6.21
C VAL A 136 -3.28 -18.19 -5.08
N LEU A 137 -2.94 -18.70 -3.90
CA LEU A 137 -2.21 -17.95 -2.92
C LEU A 137 -0.96 -17.56 -3.68
N LEU A 138 -0.75 -16.27 -3.86
CA LEU A 138 0.47 -15.70 -4.39
C LEU A 138 1.61 -16.06 -3.44
N THR A 139 2.01 -17.33 -3.40
CA THR A 139 3.14 -17.86 -2.63
C THR A 139 4.45 -17.55 -3.34
N THR A 140 4.39 -17.09 -4.59
CA THR A 140 5.52 -16.45 -5.26
C THR A 140 5.02 -15.39 -6.25
N ARG A 141 4.84 -14.15 -5.78
CA ARG A 141 5.14 -13.03 -6.69
C ARG A 141 6.66 -13.05 -6.86
N PRO A 142 7.20 -12.93 -8.09
CA PRO A 142 8.63 -12.70 -8.26
C PRO A 142 9.03 -11.47 -7.43
N ASP A 143 10.20 -11.49 -6.83
CA ASP A 143 10.78 -10.36 -6.08
C ASP A 143 10.70 -9.08 -6.93
N VAL A 144 9.67 -8.27 -6.68
CA VAL A 144 9.56 -6.91 -7.20
C VAL A 144 9.89 -5.99 -6.03
N PRO A 145 11.05 -5.32 -6.02
CA PRO A 145 11.32 -4.24 -5.07
C PRO A 145 10.26 -3.14 -5.30
N ASN A 146 9.62 -2.67 -4.23
CA ASN A 146 8.43 -1.79 -4.20
C ASN A 146 7.09 -2.46 -4.56
N LEU A 147 6.46 -3.12 -3.57
CA LEU A 147 5.01 -3.35 -3.62
C LEU A 147 4.29 -2.06 -3.15
N PRO A 148 3.29 -1.55 -3.88
CA PRO A 148 2.48 -0.44 -3.38
C PRO A 148 1.74 -0.87 -2.10
N PRO A 149 1.60 0.03 -1.11
CA PRO A 149 0.96 -0.30 0.16
C PRO A 149 -0.48 -0.75 -0.07
N THR A 150 -0.77 -1.99 0.30
CA THR A 150 -2.11 -2.58 0.27
C THR A 150 -3.04 -1.87 1.26
N PRO A 151 -4.38 -1.99 1.10
CA PRO A 151 -5.33 -1.48 2.09
C PRO A 151 -5.03 -1.99 3.52
N PHE A 152 -4.58 -3.23 3.64
CA PHE A 152 -4.21 -3.87 4.90
C PHE A 152 -2.99 -3.21 5.57
N THR A 153 -1.90 -3.00 4.83
CA THR A 153 -0.73 -2.30 5.37
C THR A 153 -1.09 -0.84 5.68
N LYS A 154 -1.86 -0.13 4.85
CA LYS A 154 -2.33 1.23 5.22
C LYS A 154 -3.11 1.27 6.54
N GLN A 155 -3.93 0.25 6.82
CA GLN A 155 -4.71 0.16 8.05
C GLN A 155 -3.82 -0.07 9.28
N ILE A 156 -2.86 -1.00 9.22
CA ILE A 156 -1.95 -1.29 10.34
C ILE A 156 -1.10 -0.06 10.70
N TYR A 157 -0.59 0.69 9.72
CA TYR A 157 0.29 1.83 9.98
C TYR A 157 -0.44 3.07 10.48
N LYS A 158 -1.76 3.17 10.22
CA LYS A 158 -2.61 4.22 10.80
C LYS A 158 -2.75 4.05 12.32
N HIS A 159 -2.68 2.82 12.82
CA HIS A 159 -2.80 2.49 14.25
C HIS A 159 -1.44 2.38 14.98
N LEU A 160 -0.33 2.18 14.26
CA LEU A 160 1.02 2.09 14.82
C LEU A 160 1.80 3.42 14.86
N LYS A 161 1.31 4.49 14.22
CA LYS A 161 1.85 5.83 14.46
C LYS A 161 1.46 6.26 15.88
N PRO A 162 2.42 6.56 16.78
CA PRO A 162 2.07 7.24 18.01
C PRO A 162 1.39 8.56 17.64
N ASN A 163 0.18 8.79 18.17
CA ASN A 163 -0.44 10.11 18.19
C ASN A 163 0.49 11.04 18.97
N ASN A 164 1.41 11.71 18.27
CA ASN A 164 2.16 12.81 18.87
C ASN A 164 1.23 14.03 18.87
N PRO A 165 0.87 14.62 20.03
CA PRO A 165 0.12 15.86 20.06
C PRO A 165 0.88 16.95 19.29
N THR A 166 0.10 17.76 18.57
CA THR A 166 0.48 18.99 17.85
C THR A 166 1.79 19.63 18.33
N SER A 167 2.82 19.63 17.48
CA SER A 167 4.02 20.45 17.66
C SER A 167 3.63 21.94 17.63
N PRO A 168 4.22 22.79 18.49
CA PRO A 168 4.10 24.24 18.38
C PRO A 168 4.71 24.73 17.06
N GLU A 169 4.14 25.77 16.46
CA GLU A 169 4.66 26.40 15.24
C GLU A 169 6.05 27.01 15.54
N ALA A 170 7.01 26.82 14.63
CA ALA A 170 8.36 27.36 14.82
C ALA A 170 8.36 28.91 14.82
N GLU A 171 9.02 29.49 15.82
CA GLU A 171 9.23 30.93 16.01
C GLU A 171 10.69 31.29 15.70
N VAL A 172 10.92 32.53 15.26
CA VAL A 172 12.23 33.09 14.91
C VAL A 172 12.38 34.50 15.48
N GLU A 173 13.55 34.88 15.96
CA GLU A 173 13.80 36.18 16.59
C GLU A 173 14.00 37.31 15.56
N CYS A 174 13.44 38.50 15.84
CA CYS A 174 13.68 39.71 15.06
C CYS A 174 14.98 40.41 15.46
N VAL A 175 15.91 40.60 14.53
CA VAL A 175 17.24 41.22 14.83
C VAL A 175 17.19 42.66 15.37
N SER A 176 16.09 43.39 15.14
CA SER A 176 16.00 44.80 15.54
C SER A 176 15.29 45.04 16.86
N CYS A 177 14.33 44.20 17.26
CA CYS A 177 13.60 44.34 18.52
C CYS A 177 13.78 43.17 19.47
N LEU A 178 14.40 42.08 19.01
CA LEU A 178 14.64 40.83 19.76
C LEU A 178 13.36 40.10 20.18
N ASP A 179 12.22 40.42 19.55
CA ASP A 179 10.96 39.71 19.78
C ASP A 179 10.88 38.44 18.93
N ASP A 180 10.36 37.36 19.52
CA ASP A 180 10.03 36.12 18.83
C ASP A 180 8.80 36.32 17.93
N ILE A 181 8.96 36.00 16.64
CA ILE A 181 7.91 36.12 15.64
C ILE A 181 7.68 34.76 14.94
N PRO A 182 6.43 34.39 14.61
CA PRO A 182 6.17 33.18 13.84
C PRO A 182 6.91 33.22 12.50
N VAL A 183 7.56 32.12 12.10
CA VAL A 183 8.36 32.04 10.87
C VAL A 183 7.58 32.50 9.62
N LYS A 184 6.27 32.26 9.59
CA LYS A 184 5.38 32.69 8.49
C LYS A 184 5.21 34.22 8.36
N SER A 185 5.46 34.96 9.43
CA SER A 185 5.27 36.42 9.52
C SER A 185 6.57 37.22 9.45
N GLY A 186 7.72 36.56 9.58
CA GLY A 186 9.04 37.18 9.52
C GLY A 186 9.47 37.56 8.10
N ILE A 187 10.07 38.74 7.96
CA ILE A 187 10.64 39.22 6.70
C ILE A 187 12.12 38.83 6.67
N LYS A 188 12.44 37.80 5.88
CA LYS A 188 13.81 37.31 5.71
C LYS A 188 14.59 38.19 4.73
N THR A 189 15.69 38.77 5.21
CA THR A 189 16.72 39.38 4.37
C THR A 189 17.87 38.39 4.16
N VAL A 190 18.93 38.78 3.44
CA VAL A 190 20.10 37.91 3.20
C VAL A 190 20.76 37.49 4.52
N CYS A 191 20.85 38.41 5.49
CA CYS A 191 21.55 38.19 6.75
C CYS A 191 20.63 37.88 7.94
N HIS A 192 19.47 38.53 8.04
CA HIS A 192 18.65 38.50 9.26
C HIS A 192 17.15 38.54 8.98
N THR A 193 16.35 38.21 10.00
CA THR A 193 14.88 38.28 9.95
C THR A 193 14.38 39.50 10.72
N TYR A 194 13.40 40.21 10.16
CA TYR A 194 12.76 41.37 10.78
C TYR A 194 11.25 41.16 10.94
N CYS A 195 10.69 41.68 12.03
CA CYS A 195 9.26 41.90 12.12
C CYS A 195 8.85 43.06 11.20
N LYS A 196 7.56 43.11 10.81
CA LYS A 196 7.07 44.08 9.82
C LYS A 196 7.29 45.54 10.23
N SER A 197 7.10 45.88 11.50
CA SER A 197 7.30 47.23 12.01
C SER A 197 8.77 47.64 11.98
N CYS A 198 9.69 46.78 12.41
CA CYS A 198 11.12 47.09 12.38
C CYS A 198 11.65 47.20 10.95
N PHE A 199 11.16 46.37 10.01
CA PHE A 199 11.52 46.50 8.60
C PHE A 199 11.08 47.85 8.01
N ILE A 200 9.87 48.33 8.34
CA ILE A 200 9.39 49.65 7.88
C ILE A 200 10.28 50.78 8.43
N ARG A 201 10.61 50.78 9.72
CA ARG A 201 11.51 51.79 10.31
C ARG A 201 12.88 51.81 9.67
N LEU A 202 13.43 50.64 9.34
CA LEU A 202 14.72 50.52 8.67
C LEU A 202 14.70 51.26 7.32
N ILE A 203 13.61 51.12 6.56
CA ILE A 203 13.45 51.84 5.29
C ILE A 203 13.24 53.34 5.52
N GLU A 204 12.43 53.76 6.50
CA GLU A 204 12.23 55.18 6.83
C GLU A 204 13.54 55.89 7.25
N ALA A 205 14.40 55.20 8.01
CA ALA A 205 15.71 55.72 8.40
C ALA A 205 16.62 55.96 7.18
N SER A 206 16.64 55.03 6.22
CA SER A 206 17.41 55.16 4.98
C SER A 206 16.94 56.31 4.08
N LEU A 207 15.66 56.72 4.18
CA LEU A 207 15.13 57.86 3.43
C LEU A 207 15.47 59.21 4.06
N SER A 208 15.61 59.22 5.38
CA SER A 208 15.86 60.42 6.18
C SER A 208 17.35 60.79 6.21
N ASN A 209 18.24 59.80 6.10
CA ASN A 209 19.68 60.00 6.17
C ASN A 209 20.40 59.43 4.94
N GLU A 210 21.01 60.31 4.14
CA GLU A 210 21.72 59.93 2.91
C GLU A 210 22.88 58.95 3.16
N THR A 211 23.53 59.00 4.33
CA THR A 211 24.61 58.05 4.67
C THR A 211 24.13 56.60 4.82
N GLN A 212 22.81 56.41 5.00
CA GLN A 212 22.17 55.09 5.13
C GLN A 212 21.49 54.65 3.83
N TRP A 213 21.66 55.42 2.75
CA TRP A 213 21.23 55.07 1.40
C TRP A 213 22.36 54.33 0.66
N PRO A 214 22.09 53.19 -0.01
CA PRO A 214 20.83 52.44 -0.07
C PRO A 214 20.55 51.64 1.22
N PRO A 215 19.27 51.31 1.53
CA PRO A 215 18.93 50.51 2.71
C PRO A 215 19.63 49.16 2.71
N LYS A 216 20.31 48.85 3.82
CA LYS A 216 21.14 47.66 4.01
C LYS A 216 20.82 46.96 5.33
N CYS A 217 20.89 45.63 5.34
CA CYS A 217 21.01 44.82 6.56
C CYS A 217 22.50 44.53 6.72
N CYS A 218 23.11 45.01 7.81
CA CYS A 218 24.56 44.94 8.02
C CYS A 218 25.33 45.58 6.85
N LEU A 219 26.02 44.77 6.04
CA LEU A 219 26.76 45.21 4.85
C LEU A 219 26.06 44.84 3.53
N ASN A 220 24.89 44.19 3.58
CA ASN A 220 24.18 43.70 2.40
C ASN A 220 23.03 44.64 2.01
N PRO A 221 22.99 45.17 0.76
CA PRO A 221 21.87 45.97 0.30
C PRO A 221 20.58 45.14 0.24
N ILE A 222 19.46 45.73 0.66
CA ILE A 222 18.16 45.04 0.65
C ILE A 222 17.56 45.14 -0.76
N PRO A 223 17.21 44.00 -1.41
CA PRO A 223 16.66 44.04 -2.76
C PRO A 223 15.35 44.83 -2.86
N PHE A 224 15.20 45.62 -3.94
CA PHE A 224 14.00 46.43 -4.19
C PHE A 224 12.68 45.62 -4.17
N ARG A 225 12.71 44.36 -4.63
CA ARG A 225 11.55 43.44 -4.57
C ARG A 225 11.11 43.14 -3.14
N THR A 226 12.06 43.00 -2.21
CA THR A 226 11.77 42.77 -0.78
C THR A 226 11.18 44.03 -0.16
N ILE A 227 11.72 45.20 -0.51
CA ILE A 227 11.23 46.50 -0.03
C ILE A 227 9.77 46.70 -0.50
N THR A 228 9.51 46.63 -1.80
CA THR A 228 8.17 46.84 -2.40
C THR A 228 7.09 45.90 -1.86
N LYS A 229 7.44 44.65 -1.56
CA LYS A 229 6.50 43.65 -1.03
C LYS A 229 6.05 43.95 0.40
N HIS A 230 6.90 44.59 1.20
CA HIS A 230 6.73 44.65 2.65
C HIS A 230 6.50 46.07 3.23
N ILE A 231 6.63 47.13 2.43
CA ILE A 231 6.33 48.51 2.84
C ILE A 231 4.93 48.98 2.39
N PRO A 232 4.30 49.94 3.09
CA PRO A 232 3.05 50.55 2.65
C PRO A 232 3.23 51.40 1.38
N SER A 233 2.16 51.56 0.61
CA SER A 233 2.17 52.29 -0.68
C SER A 233 2.52 53.78 -0.56
N SER A 234 2.25 54.40 0.60
CA SER A 234 2.68 55.77 0.90
C SER A 234 4.20 55.89 1.00
N LEU A 235 4.84 54.97 1.73
CA LEU A 235 6.30 54.93 1.90
C LEU A 235 7.02 54.59 0.59
N LEU A 236 6.41 53.74 -0.25
CA LEU A 236 6.95 53.39 -1.57
C LEU A 236 7.07 54.61 -2.51
N LYS A 237 6.14 55.58 -2.43
CA LYS A 237 6.22 56.81 -3.23
C LYS A 237 7.42 57.66 -2.82
N SER A 238 7.62 57.84 -1.51
CA SER A 238 8.77 58.56 -0.96
C SER A 238 10.09 57.86 -1.30
N TYR A 239 10.10 56.53 -1.25
CA TYR A 239 11.26 55.72 -1.63
C TYR A 239 11.70 55.97 -3.07
N ARG A 240 10.78 55.91 -4.04
CA ARG A 240 11.10 56.18 -5.45
C ARG A 240 11.54 57.62 -5.69
N ALA A 241 10.96 58.59 -4.97
CA ALA A 241 11.36 59.99 -5.10
C ALA A 241 12.81 60.22 -4.61
N LYS A 242 13.23 59.56 -3.53
CA LYS A 242 14.61 59.62 -3.01
C LYS A 242 15.59 58.81 -3.83
N GLU A 243 15.16 57.70 -4.43
CA GLU A 243 15.97 56.92 -5.38
C GLU A 243 16.38 57.76 -6.59
N GLU A 244 15.46 58.57 -7.14
CA GLU A 244 15.76 59.49 -8.24
C GLU A 244 16.73 60.63 -7.83
N GLU A 245 16.63 61.13 -6.59
CA GLU A 245 17.48 62.21 -6.07
C GLU A 245 18.90 61.72 -5.73
N TYR A 246 19.01 60.67 -4.93
CA TYR A 246 20.29 60.12 -4.44
C TYR A 246 21.04 59.30 -5.50
N GLY A 247 20.40 58.97 -6.62
CA GLY A 247 21.07 58.38 -7.79
C GLY A 247 22.02 59.33 -8.53
N ILE A 248 21.99 60.65 -8.25
CA ILE A 248 22.88 61.64 -8.87
C ILE A 248 24.02 62.01 -7.89
N PRO A 249 25.29 62.15 -8.31
CA PRO A 249 26.38 62.63 -7.46
C PRO A 249 26.09 64.00 -6.83
N VAL A 250 26.59 64.25 -5.62
CA VAL A 250 26.29 65.47 -4.85
C VAL A 250 26.74 66.73 -5.60
N GLU A 251 27.87 66.69 -6.31
CA GLU A 251 28.35 67.81 -7.13
C GLU A 251 27.37 68.25 -8.23
N ASP A 252 26.56 67.33 -8.76
CA ASP A 252 25.69 67.56 -9.91
C ASP A 252 24.23 67.84 -9.52
N ARG A 253 23.88 67.72 -8.24
CA ARG A 253 22.53 68.04 -7.76
C ARG A 253 22.32 69.55 -7.67
N LEU A 254 21.19 70.00 -8.22
CA LEU A 254 20.73 71.38 -8.14
C LEU A 254 19.55 71.48 -7.17
N TYR A 255 19.71 72.32 -6.15
CA TYR A 255 18.68 72.65 -5.19
C TYR A 255 18.23 74.09 -5.40
N CYS A 256 16.95 74.35 -5.12
CA CYS A 256 16.44 75.72 -5.12
C CYS A 256 17.11 76.52 -4.00
N PRO A 257 17.82 77.63 -4.29
CA PRO A 257 18.52 78.44 -3.28
C PRO A 257 17.57 79.30 -2.44
N GLU A 258 16.28 79.37 -2.80
CA GLU A 258 15.26 80.07 -2.03
C GLU A 258 15.10 79.43 -0.63
N PRO A 259 15.26 80.18 0.48
CA PRO A 259 15.31 79.64 1.84
C PRO A 259 14.09 78.81 2.23
N ASP A 260 12.91 79.18 1.73
CA ASP A 260 11.63 78.51 2.05
C ASP A 260 11.29 77.36 1.06
N CYS A 261 12.10 77.16 0.02
CA CYS A 261 11.84 76.13 -1.00
C CYS A 261 12.76 74.93 -0.83
N GLY A 262 14.07 75.09 -0.95
CA GLY A 262 15.06 74.00 -0.80
C GLY A 262 14.84 72.74 -1.67
N LEU A 263 13.86 72.75 -2.60
CA LEU A 263 13.47 71.57 -3.36
C LEU A 263 14.56 71.19 -4.36
N TRP A 264 14.85 69.89 -4.45
CA TRP A 264 15.69 69.33 -5.49
C TRP A 264 15.05 69.53 -6.88
N ILE A 265 15.83 70.02 -7.83
CA ILE A 265 15.39 70.31 -9.20
C ILE A 265 15.79 69.12 -10.08
N ARG A 266 14.79 68.36 -10.55
CA ARG A 266 15.00 67.22 -11.45
C ARG A 266 15.71 67.66 -12.74
N PRO A 267 16.59 66.83 -13.33
CA PRO A 267 17.31 67.17 -14.57
C PRO A 267 16.42 67.64 -15.72
N GLY A 268 15.20 67.11 -15.85
CA GLY A 268 14.23 67.51 -16.89
C GLY A 268 13.69 68.95 -16.78
N HIS A 269 13.97 69.67 -15.68
CA HIS A 269 13.60 71.08 -15.50
C HIS A 269 14.80 72.04 -15.62
N GLN A 270 15.91 71.56 -16.18
CA GLN A 270 17.09 72.35 -16.48
C GLN A 270 17.14 72.65 -17.98
N ASP A 271 17.33 73.92 -18.35
CA ASP A 271 17.56 74.36 -19.72
C ASP A 271 19.06 74.65 -19.92
N PRO A 272 19.82 73.72 -20.53
CA PRO A 272 21.26 73.89 -20.74
C PRO A 272 21.58 75.05 -21.70
N ALA A 273 20.67 75.42 -22.60
CA ALA A 273 20.91 76.51 -23.56
C ALA A 273 20.87 77.88 -22.88
N THR A 274 20.03 78.06 -21.86
CA THR A 274 19.91 79.33 -21.13
C THR A 274 20.60 79.33 -19.78
N LYS A 275 21.28 78.22 -19.41
CA LYS A 275 21.96 78.01 -18.12
C LYS A 275 21.05 78.30 -16.93
N ARG A 276 19.77 77.94 -17.07
CA ARG A 276 18.71 78.17 -16.08
C ARG A 276 18.00 76.88 -15.72
N ALA A 277 17.57 76.75 -14.48
CA ALA A 277 16.75 75.65 -13.99
C ALA A 277 15.51 76.18 -13.28
N VAL A 278 14.37 75.50 -13.41
CA VAL A 278 13.10 75.91 -12.80
C VAL A 278 12.67 74.90 -11.75
N CYS A 279 12.47 75.35 -10.51
CA CYS A 279 11.99 74.46 -9.44
C CYS A 279 10.48 74.21 -9.54
N ARG A 280 9.97 73.20 -8.81
CA ARG A 280 8.54 72.84 -8.82
C ARG A 280 7.62 73.94 -8.25
N SER A 281 8.18 74.86 -7.46
CA SER A 281 7.52 76.09 -6.97
C SER A 281 7.73 77.30 -7.89
N SER A 282 8.18 77.09 -9.13
CA SER A 282 8.38 78.10 -10.19
C SER A 282 9.50 79.13 -9.98
N HIS A 283 10.43 78.92 -9.03
CA HIS A 283 11.65 79.73 -8.91
C HIS A 283 12.66 79.38 -10.00
N VAL A 284 13.40 80.38 -10.50
CA VAL A 284 14.41 80.20 -11.56
C VAL A 284 15.81 80.35 -10.95
N VAL A 285 16.68 79.41 -11.24
CA VAL A 285 18.04 79.28 -10.68
C VAL A 285 19.07 79.30 -11.80
N CYS A 286 20.21 79.96 -11.60
CA CYS A 286 21.34 79.92 -12.53
C CYS A 286 22.18 78.66 -12.28
N THR A 287 22.45 77.85 -13.32
CA THR A 287 23.19 76.59 -13.15
C THR A 287 24.70 76.80 -12.93
N LEU A 288 25.26 77.98 -13.24
CA LEU A 288 26.68 78.28 -13.07
C LEU A 288 27.05 78.74 -11.65
N CYS A 289 26.31 79.71 -11.12
CA CYS A 289 26.56 80.26 -9.78
C CYS A 289 25.67 79.65 -8.69
N ARG A 290 24.74 78.76 -9.07
CA ARG A 290 23.78 78.06 -8.17
C ARG A 290 22.92 79.00 -7.33
N ALA A 291 22.79 80.26 -7.74
CA ALA A 291 22.04 81.32 -7.07
C ALA A 291 20.73 81.65 -7.85
N PRO A 292 19.82 82.45 -7.27
CA PRO A 292 18.64 82.94 -7.98
C PRO A 292 19.01 83.56 -9.33
N ALA A 293 18.17 83.35 -10.35
CA ALA A 293 18.50 83.72 -11.72
C ALA A 293 18.78 85.22 -11.89
N HIS A 294 19.86 85.53 -12.61
CA HIS A 294 20.22 86.91 -12.96
C HIS A 294 19.21 87.51 -13.97
N PRO A 295 19.07 88.86 -14.01
CA PRO A 295 18.28 89.56 -15.02
C PRO A 295 18.70 89.18 -16.45
N ARG A 296 17.72 89.18 -17.38
CA ARG A 296 17.89 88.66 -18.74
C ARG A 296 18.88 89.51 -19.55
N GLY A 297 20.11 89.03 -19.73
CA GLY A 297 21.15 89.66 -20.58
C GLY A 297 22.48 89.95 -19.90
N GLU A 298 22.61 89.73 -18.59
CA GLU A 298 23.88 89.92 -17.86
C GLU A 298 24.72 88.63 -17.84
N THR A 299 25.97 88.74 -18.27
CA THR A 299 27.02 87.72 -18.11
C THR A 299 27.53 87.70 -16.67
N CYS A 300 27.70 86.50 -16.10
CA CYS A 300 28.14 86.27 -14.72
C CYS A 300 29.49 86.98 -14.43
N ALA A 301 29.61 87.67 -13.29
CA ALA A 301 30.71 88.58 -12.94
C ALA A 301 32.11 87.96 -12.73
N LEU A 302 32.31 86.67 -13.03
CA LEU A 302 33.57 85.96 -12.78
C LEU A 302 34.63 86.14 -13.90
N ASP A 303 34.39 86.95 -14.94
CA ASP A 303 35.17 86.93 -16.21
C ASP A 303 35.85 88.26 -16.62
N ARG A 304 35.81 89.34 -15.81
CA ARG A 304 36.41 90.66 -16.19
C ARG A 304 37.64 91.11 -15.38
N ASP A 305 37.80 90.69 -14.12
CA ASP A 305 38.87 91.18 -13.24
C ASP A 305 40.21 90.45 -13.41
N THR A 306 40.22 89.31 -14.11
CA THR A 306 41.40 88.46 -14.34
C THR A 306 42.38 89.04 -15.37
N VAL A 307 41.94 89.93 -16.27
CA VAL A 307 42.78 90.44 -17.38
C VAL A 307 43.66 91.63 -16.99
N LEU A 308 43.23 92.47 -16.05
CA LEU A 308 43.98 93.66 -15.61
C LEU A 308 45.18 93.31 -14.69
N ALA A 309 45.11 92.19 -13.97
CA ALA A 309 46.17 91.75 -13.06
C ALA A 309 47.40 91.18 -13.78
N ASP A 310 47.25 90.71 -15.03
CA ASP A 310 48.35 90.13 -15.81
C ASP A 310 49.28 91.18 -16.43
N GLN A 311 48.78 92.37 -16.75
CA GLN A 311 49.58 93.44 -17.36
C GLN A 311 50.58 94.06 -16.37
N LEU A 312 50.15 94.27 -15.12
CA LEU A 312 51.01 94.81 -14.06
C LEU A 312 52.12 93.83 -13.66
N ALA A 313 51.87 92.53 -13.79
CA ALA A 313 52.83 91.48 -13.46
C ALA A 313 54.04 91.43 -14.40
N GLU A 314 53.85 91.72 -15.69
CA GLU A 314 54.94 91.77 -16.67
C GLU A 314 55.85 92.99 -16.47
N GLU A 315 55.28 94.14 -16.10
CA GLU A 315 56.04 95.38 -15.87
C GLU A 315 56.97 95.27 -14.64
N GLU A 316 56.49 94.64 -13.57
CA GLU A 316 57.23 94.49 -12.30
C GLU A 316 58.07 93.20 -12.22
N GLY A 317 58.09 92.40 -13.30
CA GLY A 317 58.89 91.17 -13.39
C GLY A 317 58.44 90.04 -12.45
N TRP A 318 57.19 90.06 -11.99
CA TRP A 318 56.62 89.04 -11.11
C TRP A 318 56.33 87.75 -11.89
N ARG A 319 56.62 86.59 -11.29
CA ARG A 319 56.33 85.29 -11.91
C ARG A 319 55.18 84.57 -11.22
N ARG A 320 54.34 83.89 -12.00
CA ARG A 320 53.27 83.02 -11.48
C ARG A 320 53.87 81.73 -10.90
N CYS A 321 53.38 81.34 -9.74
CA CYS A 321 53.66 80.03 -9.17
C CYS A 321 53.05 78.93 -10.07
N GLY A 322 53.82 77.92 -10.47
CA GLY A 322 53.34 76.83 -11.33
C GLY A 322 52.28 75.91 -10.72
N LYS A 323 51.98 76.05 -9.42
CA LYS A 323 50.97 75.25 -8.72
C LYS A 323 49.69 76.01 -8.43
N CYS A 324 49.78 77.21 -7.85
CA CYS A 324 48.62 78.00 -7.45
C CYS A 324 48.37 79.23 -8.33
N PHE A 325 49.22 79.46 -9.33
CA PHE A 325 49.16 80.57 -10.28
C PHE A 325 49.14 81.98 -9.68
N ILE A 326 49.37 82.13 -8.37
CA ILE A 326 49.56 83.42 -7.70
C ILE A 326 50.89 84.04 -8.13
N LEU A 327 50.90 85.36 -8.30
CA LEU A 327 52.09 86.15 -8.63
C LEU A 327 53.05 86.25 -7.44
N VAL A 328 54.33 86.03 -7.69
CA VAL A 328 55.40 86.01 -6.69
C VAL A 328 56.50 86.99 -7.09
N GLU A 329 56.67 88.03 -6.28
CA GLU A 329 57.71 89.05 -6.39
C GLU A 329 59.10 88.50 -5.99
N HIS A 330 60.16 88.98 -6.64
CA HIS A 330 61.56 88.61 -6.34
C HIS A 330 62.20 89.65 -5.41
N THR A 331 62.20 89.39 -4.10
CA THR A 331 62.66 90.36 -3.09
C THR A 331 64.11 90.19 -2.64
N ASP A 332 64.74 89.03 -2.88
CA ASP A 332 66.06 88.67 -2.32
C ASP A 332 67.03 88.08 -3.35
N ALA A 333 68.34 88.19 -3.12
CA ALA A 333 69.39 87.72 -4.02
C ALA A 333 69.44 86.17 -4.26
N CYS A 334 68.58 85.41 -3.59
CA CYS A 334 68.48 83.96 -3.80
C CYS A 334 67.62 83.65 -5.04
N GLN A 335 68.14 82.83 -5.94
CA GLN A 335 67.43 82.41 -7.16
C GLN A 335 66.45 81.25 -6.90
N HIS A 336 66.36 80.69 -5.70
CA HIS A 336 65.38 79.64 -5.36
C HIS A 336 64.30 80.23 -4.46
N MET A 337 63.05 80.25 -4.94
CA MET A 337 61.92 80.88 -4.26
C MET A 337 60.92 79.84 -3.80
N ARG A 338 60.32 80.08 -2.63
CA ARG A 338 59.22 79.28 -2.08
C ARG A 338 57.96 80.13 -2.05
N CYS A 339 56.94 79.70 -2.79
CA CYS A 339 55.62 80.32 -2.74
C CYS A 339 54.92 80.01 -1.40
N ARG A 340 53.99 80.88 -0.96
CA ARG A 340 53.15 80.64 0.24
C ARG A 340 52.35 79.34 0.19
N CYS A 341 52.05 78.82 -1.00
CA CYS A 341 51.42 77.51 -1.17
C CYS A 341 52.38 76.32 -0.96
N GLY A 342 53.64 76.58 -0.61
CA GLY A 342 54.68 75.59 -0.35
C GLY A 342 55.46 75.09 -1.58
N TYR A 343 55.16 75.59 -2.79
CA TYR A 343 55.88 75.19 -4.01
C TYR A 343 57.21 75.94 -4.14
N GLU A 344 58.31 75.21 -4.30
CA GLU A 344 59.64 75.77 -4.54
C GLU A 344 60.01 75.75 -6.02
N PHE A 345 60.60 76.83 -6.51
CA PHE A 345 61.04 76.93 -7.90
C PHE A 345 62.29 77.81 -8.04
N CYS A 346 63.19 77.50 -8.98
CA CYS A 346 64.30 78.39 -9.33
C CYS A 346 63.81 79.47 -10.30
N TYR A 347 64.15 80.73 -10.01
CA TYR A 347 63.86 81.90 -10.83
C TYR A 347 64.71 81.95 -12.13
N VAL A 348 65.79 81.16 -12.27
CA VAL A 348 66.81 81.31 -13.35
C VAL A 348 67.40 80.01 -13.97
N CYS A 349 67.36 78.82 -13.34
CA CYS A 349 68.45 77.84 -13.52
C CYS A 349 68.29 76.77 -14.64
N ASP A 350 69.36 76.61 -15.46
CA ASP A 350 69.64 75.49 -16.39
C ASP A 350 71.01 74.81 -16.06
N ARG A 351 71.07 73.86 -15.10
CA ARG A 351 72.22 72.94 -14.87
C ARG A 351 71.79 71.60 -14.23
N ALA A 352 71.53 70.58 -15.05
CA ALA A 352 70.97 69.28 -14.64
C ALA A 352 71.93 68.06 -14.76
N ALA A 353 73.12 68.20 -15.36
CA ALA A 353 73.89 67.04 -15.79
C ALA A 353 74.67 66.32 -14.65
N ARG A 354 75.37 67.05 -13.78
CA ARG A 354 76.32 66.44 -12.80
C ARG A 354 75.66 65.72 -11.61
N ARG A 355 74.38 65.95 -11.34
CA ARG A 355 73.61 65.28 -10.27
C ARG A 355 72.85 64.04 -10.76
N ARG A 356 72.85 63.75 -12.08
CA ARG A 356 72.20 62.55 -12.63
C ARG A 356 73.09 61.32 -12.50
N GLU A 357 74.39 61.47 -12.75
CA GLU A 357 75.35 60.36 -12.84
C GLU A 357 75.67 59.69 -11.48
N MET A 358 75.66 60.45 -10.38
CA MET A 358 75.79 59.86 -9.03
C MET A 358 74.52 59.09 -8.62
N ARG A 359 73.35 59.61 -9.02
CA ARG A 359 72.04 59.02 -8.72
C ARG A 359 71.85 57.69 -9.44
N THR A 360 72.28 57.59 -10.70
CA THR A 360 72.19 56.35 -11.48
C THR A 360 72.99 55.20 -10.89
N ARG A 361 74.12 55.49 -10.22
CA ARG A 361 74.94 54.45 -9.59
C ARG A 361 74.34 53.98 -8.26
N GLU A 362 73.83 54.90 -7.45
CA GLU A 362 73.08 54.57 -6.23
C GLU A 362 71.81 53.78 -6.57
N GLU A 363 71.10 54.18 -7.64
CA GLU A 363 69.92 53.46 -8.16
C GLU A 363 70.28 52.03 -8.63
N GLU A 364 71.45 51.79 -9.22
CA GLU A 364 71.89 50.44 -9.62
C GLU A 364 72.21 49.53 -8.42
N GLU A 365 72.86 50.06 -7.38
CA GLU A 365 73.14 49.33 -6.13
C GLU A 365 71.84 49.01 -5.38
N GLU A 366 70.92 49.97 -5.27
CA GLU A 366 69.59 49.77 -4.69
C GLU A 366 68.78 48.72 -5.49
N LEU A 367 68.89 48.69 -6.82
CA LEU A 367 68.21 47.69 -7.65
C LEU A 367 68.74 46.27 -7.42
N ASP A 368 70.04 46.11 -7.16
CA ASP A 368 70.62 44.81 -6.84
C ASP A 368 70.23 44.34 -5.42
N GLU A 369 70.19 45.24 -4.43
CA GLU A 369 69.66 44.96 -3.09
C GLU A 369 68.18 44.56 -3.13
N ILE A 370 67.36 45.30 -3.89
CA ILE A 370 65.96 44.97 -4.13
C ILE A 370 65.85 43.59 -4.81
N ARG A 371 66.73 43.28 -5.78
CA ARG A 371 66.72 41.98 -6.47
C ARG A 371 67.06 40.82 -5.53
N GLU A 372 67.99 40.99 -4.59
CA GLU A 372 68.27 39.97 -3.57
C GLU A 372 67.13 39.84 -2.56
N ALA A 373 66.53 40.95 -2.11
CA ALA A 373 65.36 40.92 -1.25
C ALA A 373 64.18 40.19 -1.91
N LEU A 374 63.92 40.42 -3.20
CA LEU A 374 62.88 39.72 -3.96
C LEU A 374 63.14 38.21 -4.08
N LYS A 375 64.40 37.77 -4.17
CA LYS A 375 64.73 36.33 -4.16
C LYS A 375 64.41 35.68 -2.81
N LEU A 376 64.68 36.39 -1.71
CA LEU A 376 64.35 35.91 -0.36
C LEU A 376 62.84 35.83 -0.15
N VAL A 377 62.10 36.85 -0.61
CA VAL A 377 60.63 36.84 -0.60
C VAL A 377 60.09 35.68 -1.43
N ALA A 378 60.58 35.47 -2.66
CA ALA A 378 60.15 34.36 -3.49
C ALA A 378 60.46 32.98 -2.87
N ALA A 379 61.60 32.83 -2.18
CA ALA A 379 61.93 31.60 -1.46
C ALA A 379 61.01 31.36 -0.25
N PHE A 380 60.66 32.43 0.48
CA PHE A 380 59.71 32.37 1.60
C PHE A 380 58.28 32.06 1.12
N GLU A 381 57.81 32.72 0.06
CA GLU A 381 56.51 32.45 -0.58
C GLU A 381 56.41 31.00 -1.06
N ALA A 382 57.47 30.46 -1.68
CA ALA A 382 57.52 29.07 -2.09
C ALA A 382 57.48 28.07 -0.91
N GLU A 383 58.06 28.43 0.23
CA GLU A 383 57.99 27.62 1.46
C GLU A 383 56.59 27.67 2.08
N GLU A 384 55.97 28.85 2.13
CA GLU A 384 54.61 29.05 2.61
C GLU A 384 53.59 28.32 1.72
N GLU A 385 53.71 28.38 0.39
CA GLU A 385 52.90 27.57 -0.52
C GLU A 385 53.03 26.07 -0.23
N ARG A 386 54.24 25.60 0.13
CA ARG A 386 54.46 24.19 0.50
C ARG A 386 53.73 23.84 1.80
N LYS A 387 53.78 24.72 2.80
CA LYS A 387 53.07 24.54 4.08
C LYS A 387 51.56 24.58 3.88
N GLU A 388 51.06 25.51 3.08
CA GLU A 388 49.65 25.63 2.73
C GLU A 388 49.16 24.39 1.98
N LYS A 389 49.89 23.88 0.99
CA LYS A 389 49.55 22.63 0.30
C LYS A 389 49.46 21.45 1.26
N VAL A 390 50.40 21.33 2.20
CA VAL A 390 50.37 20.28 3.24
C VAL A 390 49.16 20.46 4.16
N TRP A 391 48.88 21.69 4.61
CA TRP A 391 47.74 22.00 5.46
C TRP A 391 46.40 21.73 4.76
N GLN A 392 46.25 22.14 3.50
CA GLN A 392 45.07 21.85 2.67
C GLN A 392 44.88 20.34 2.50
N GLU A 393 45.96 19.58 2.27
CA GLU A 393 45.90 18.13 2.16
C GLU A 393 45.53 17.44 3.50
N GLU A 394 46.02 17.95 4.63
CA GLU A 394 45.63 17.50 5.97
C GLU A 394 44.15 17.80 6.27
N MET A 395 43.66 18.99 5.91
CA MET A 395 42.26 19.37 6.09
C MET A 395 41.33 18.53 5.19
N ARG A 396 41.74 18.25 3.95
CA ARG A 396 41.05 17.30 3.06
C ARG A 396 40.95 15.92 3.70
N LYS A 397 42.06 15.38 4.22
CA LYS A 397 42.09 14.08 4.93
C LYS A 397 41.17 14.07 6.15
N LYS A 398 41.15 15.15 6.95
CA LYS A 398 40.23 15.30 8.11
C LYS A 398 38.76 15.36 7.68
N ARG A 399 38.42 16.07 6.59
CA ARG A 399 37.06 16.14 6.03
C ARG A 399 36.61 14.77 5.51
N GLU A 400 37.48 14.06 4.79
CA GLU A 400 37.23 12.69 4.32
C GLU A 400 37.05 11.71 5.49
N GLU A 401 37.88 11.81 6.53
CA GLU A 401 37.75 10.99 7.73
C GLU A 401 36.46 11.27 8.50
N ARG A 402 36.07 12.54 8.67
CA ARG A 402 34.77 12.92 9.28
C ARG A 402 33.61 12.32 8.48
N SER A 403 33.63 12.50 7.16
CA SER A 403 32.61 11.98 6.25
C SER A 403 32.57 10.43 6.23
N ARG A 404 33.71 9.77 6.44
CA ARG A 404 33.79 8.31 6.63
C ARG A 404 33.15 7.89 7.96
N ARG A 405 33.49 8.55 9.07
CA ARG A 405 32.92 8.26 10.40
C ARG A 405 31.41 8.45 10.42
N GLU A 406 30.89 9.50 9.79
CA GLU A 406 29.45 9.74 9.65
C GLU A 406 28.76 8.64 8.84
N ARG A 407 29.37 8.18 7.73
CA ARG A 407 28.86 7.04 6.96
C ARG A 407 28.87 5.75 7.77
N GLU A 408 29.96 5.45 8.47
CA GLU A 408 30.07 4.28 9.35
C GLU A 408 29.04 4.32 10.48
N GLU A 409 28.79 5.49 11.08
CA GLU A 409 27.79 5.66 12.11
C GLU A 409 26.36 5.49 11.56
N ARG A 410 26.06 6.03 10.37
CA ARG A 410 24.78 5.81 9.67
C ARG A 410 24.56 4.33 9.38
N VAL A 411 25.56 3.63 8.85
CA VAL A 411 25.51 2.17 8.61
C VAL A 411 25.31 1.41 9.92
N LYS A 412 25.98 1.80 11.00
CA LYS A 412 25.83 1.17 12.31
C LYS A 412 24.43 1.39 12.90
N LYS A 413 23.86 2.59 12.78
CA LYS A 413 22.49 2.91 13.21
C LYS A 413 21.47 2.12 12.41
N GLU A 414 21.60 2.06 11.09
CA GLU A 414 20.70 1.28 10.24
C GLU A 414 20.81 -0.22 10.52
N ALA A 415 22.03 -0.74 10.70
CA ALA A 415 22.24 -2.14 11.10
C ALA A 415 21.64 -2.45 12.48
N ALA A 416 21.73 -1.53 13.45
CA ALA A 416 21.09 -1.68 14.76
C ALA A 416 19.56 -1.69 14.65
N ARG A 417 18.99 -0.79 13.84
CA ARG A 417 17.56 -0.74 13.52
C ARG A 417 17.09 -2.05 12.89
N GLN A 418 17.79 -2.55 11.87
CA GLN A 418 17.47 -3.82 11.20
C GLN A 418 17.48 -4.99 12.19
N ARG A 419 18.49 -5.10 13.07
CA ARG A 419 18.53 -6.14 14.12
C ARG A 419 17.35 -6.08 15.08
N MET A 420 16.90 -4.87 15.43
CA MET A 420 15.72 -4.69 16.29
C MET A 420 14.43 -5.13 15.58
N LEU A 421 14.29 -4.82 14.29
CA LEU A 421 13.17 -5.30 13.48
C LEU A 421 13.22 -6.82 13.32
N ASP A 422 14.39 -7.41 13.03
CA ASP A 422 14.57 -8.86 12.93
C ASP A 422 14.11 -9.56 14.22
N LYS A 423 14.49 -9.02 15.39
CA LYS A 423 14.06 -9.53 16.68
C LYS A 423 12.54 -9.41 16.88
N LYS A 424 11.97 -8.24 16.61
CA LYS A 424 10.53 -7.98 16.70
C LYS A 424 9.73 -8.98 15.85
N TYR A 425 10.10 -9.14 14.58
CA TYR A 425 9.37 -10.02 13.67
C TYR A 425 9.64 -11.51 13.91
N ALA A 426 10.81 -11.89 14.43
CA ALA A 426 11.03 -13.25 14.93
C ALA A 426 10.09 -13.57 16.11
N GLU A 427 9.93 -12.65 17.06
CA GLU A 427 8.98 -12.80 18.18
C GLU A 427 7.52 -12.87 17.69
N LEU A 428 7.14 -12.08 16.69
CA LEU A 428 5.79 -12.15 16.11
C LEU A 428 5.54 -13.46 15.35
N LYS A 429 6.50 -13.92 14.53
CA LYS A 429 6.41 -15.20 13.81
C LYS A 429 6.28 -16.38 14.76
N THR A 430 7.04 -16.39 15.85
CA THR A 430 6.95 -17.46 16.86
C THR A 430 5.61 -17.45 17.61
N LYS A 431 5.05 -16.28 17.91
CA LYS A 431 3.70 -16.17 18.51
C LYS A 431 2.61 -16.63 17.53
N LEU A 432 2.71 -16.27 16.25
CA LEU A 432 1.78 -16.69 15.21
C LEU A 432 1.83 -18.21 15.00
N ALA A 433 3.02 -18.80 14.91
CA ALA A 433 3.19 -20.24 14.78
C ALA A 433 2.61 -21.01 15.98
N LYS A 434 2.78 -20.50 17.21
CA LYS A 434 2.15 -21.07 18.41
C LYS A 434 0.62 -21.01 18.36
N LEU A 435 0.06 -19.91 17.85
CA LEU A 435 -1.38 -19.79 17.65
C LEU A 435 -1.87 -20.83 16.63
N ASP A 436 -1.21 -20.92 15.48
CA ASP A 436 -1.57 -21.88 14.44
C ASP A 436 -1.50 -23.32 14.97
N GLU A 437 -0.47 -23.66 15.75
CA GLU A 437 -0.34 -24.98 16.38
C GLU A 437 -1.48 -25.26 17.37
N LEU A 438 -1.82 -24.30 18.24
CA LEU A 438 -2.95 -24.43 19.16
C LEU A 438 -4.27 -24.61 18.42
N GLN A 439 -4.52 -23.82 17.36
CA GLN A 439 -5.73 -23.92 16.57
C GLN A 439 -5.81 -25.24 15.79
N ARG A 440 -4.68 -25.77 15.29
CA ARG A 440 -4.59 -27.09 14.65
C ARG A 440 -4.91 -28.22 15.63
N MET A 441 -4.39 -28.15 16.85
CA MET A 441 -4.72 -29.13 17.89
C MET A 441 -6.21 -29.10 18.24
N VAL A 442 -6.80 -27.91 18.40
CA VAL A 442 -8.24 -27.76 18.65
C VAL A 442 -9.06 -28.34 17.49
N LEU A 443 -8.66 -28.07 16.25
CA LEU A 443 -9.33 -28.60 15.05
C LEU A 443 -9.30 -30.14 15.02
N THR A 444 -8.12 -30.72 15.23
CA THR A 444 -7.93 -32.19 15.25
C THR A 444 -8.78 -32.82 16.35
N TYR A 445 -8.77 -32.25 17.56
CA TYR A 445 -9.58 -32.72 18.67
C TYR A 445 -11.09 -32.64 18.36
N THR A 446 -11.55 -31.57 17.70
CA THR A 446 -12.96 -31.47 17.29
C THR A 446 -13.33 -32.49 16.22
N HIS A 447 -12.43 -32.78 15.27
CA HIS A 447 -12.63 -33.82 14.26
C HIS A 447 -12.75 -35.20 14.88
N ASP A 448 -11.81 -35.57 15.75
CA ASP A 448 -11.81 -36.86 16.45
C ASP A 448 -13.10 -37.03 17.27
N ARG A 449 -13.52 -35.99 18.00
CA ARG A 449 -14.77 -36.02 18.77
C ARG A 449 -16.01 -36.18 17.88
N GLU A 450 -16.10 -35.46 16.76
CA GLU A 450 -17.20 -35.58 15.82
C GLU A 450 -17.26 -36.97 15.16
N MET A 451 -16.09 -37.55 14.83
CA MET A 451 -15.98 -38.93 14.33
C MET A 451 -16.51 -39.94 15.35
N ASP A 452 -16.08 -39.83 16.60
CA ASP A 452 -16.52 -40.71 17.68
C ASP A 452 -18.02 -40.58 17.94
N GLU A 453 -18.55 -39.36 17.96
CA GLU A 453 -19.99 -39.11 18.14
C GLU A 453 -20.82 -39.68 16.99
N THR A 454 -20.36 -39.55 15.75
CA THR A 454 -21.00 -40.10 14.55
C THR A 454 -20.98 -41.62 14.57
N ALA A 455 -19.83 -42.23 14.89
CA ALA A 455 -19.68 -43.68 15.00
C ALA A 455 -20.53 -44.26 16.15
N ALA A 456 -20.57 -43.58 17.30
CA ALA A 456 -21.44 -43.95 18.42
C ALA A 456 -22.92 -43.79 18.08
N GLY A 457 -23.30 -42.75 17.32
CA GLY A 457 -24.64 -42.55 16.76
C GLY A 457 -25.06 -43.71 15.86
N ALA A 458 -24.23 -44.03 14.87
CA ALA A 458 -24.45 -45.15 13.95
C ALA A 458 -24.59 -46.49 14.69
N THR A 459 -23.77 -46.72 15.73
CA THR A 459 -23.87 -47.93 16.56
C THR A 459 -25.19 -47.99 17.32
N ARG A 460 -25.64 -46.88 17.90
CA ARG A 460 -26.93 -46.77 18.59
C ARG A 460 -28.10 -47.05 17.65
N GLU A 461 -28.10 -46.45 16.45
CA GLU A 461 -29.17 -46.67 15.46
C GLU A 461 -29.23 -48.11 14.93
N ARG A 462 -28.06 -48.73 14.69
CA ARG A 462 -28.01 -50.16 14.32
C ARG A 462 -28.57 -51.05 15.42
N LEU A 463 -28.25 -50.74 16.68
CA LEU A 463 -28.75 -51.49 17.82
C LEU A 463 -30.26 -51.32 18.00
N THR A 464 -30.79 -50.10 17.86
CA THR A 464 -32.24 -49.85 17.97
C THR A 464 -33.02 -50.58 16.88
N LEU A 465 -32.53 -50.55 15.63
CA LEU A 465 -33.15 -51.30 14.53
C LEU A 465 -33.10 -52.81 14.79
N THR A 466 -31.95 -53.34 15.24
CA THR A 466 -31.79 -54.77 15.53
C THR A 466 -32.77 -55.23 16.62
N LYS A 467 -32.88 -54.48 17.72
CA LYS A 467 -33.85 -54.78 18.80
C LYS A 467 -35.30 -54.72 18.32
N LYS A 468 -35.63 -53.80 17.41
CA LYS A 468 -36.96 -53.70 16.81
C LYS A 468 -37.25 -54.95 15.96
N GLN A 469 -36.31 -55.34 15.09
CA GLN A 469 -36.44 -56.51 14.23
C GLN A 469 -36.51 -57.82 15.02
N GLU A 470 -35.76 -57.96 16.12
CA GLU A 470 -35.85 -59.13 17.00
C GLU A 470 -37.25 -59.27 17.61
N ARG A 471 -37.86 -58.15 18.04
CA ARG A 471 -39.22 -58.12 18.56
C ARG A 471 -40.24 -58.50 17.48
N GLU A 472 -40.15 -57.88 16.30
CA GLU A 472 -41.04 -58.18 15.16
C GLU A 472 -40.93 -59.66 14.74
N LYS A 473 -39.72 -60.25 14.76
CA LYS A 473 -39.52 -61.68 14.50
C LYS A 473 -40.18 -62.57 15.55
N LEU A 474 -40.11 -62.19 16.83
CA LEU A 474 -40.75 -62.93 17.91
C LEU A 474 -42.28 -62.88 17.77
N GLU A 475 -42.83 -61.68 17.56
CA GLU A 475 -44.27 -61.47 17.35
C GLU A 475 -44.78 -62.26 16.12
N LEU A 476 -44.02 -62.28 15.03
CA LEU A 476 -44.37 -63.06 13.84
C LEU A 476 -44.35 -64.58 14.10
N ARG A 477 -43.39 -65.08 14.88
CA ARG A 477 -43.34 -66.49 15.29
C ARG A 477 -44.50 -66.88 16.20
N GLU A 478 -44.84 -66.02 17.15
CA GLU A 478 -45.99 -66.23 18.04
C GLU A 478 -47.32 -66.19 17.27
N ALA A 479 -47.46 -65.25 16.34
CA ALA A 479 -48.64 -65.15 15.48
C ALA A 479 -48.80 -66.38 14.57
N THR A 480 -47.71 -66.84 13.93
CA THR A 480 -47.74 -68.01 13.03
C THR A 480 -48.03 -69.31 13.77
N THR A 481 -47.40 -69.52 14.94
CA THR A 481 -47.69 -70.67 15.81
C THR A 481 -49.12 -70.65 16.32
N THR A 482 -49.66 -69.50 16.69
CA THR A 482 -51.05 -69.33 17.13
C THR A 482 -52.03 -69.63 15.99
N LYS A 483 -51.78 -69.12 14.78
CA LYS A 483 -52.59 -69.40 13.58
C LYS A 483 -52.65 -70.92 13.31
N LEU A 484 -51.50 -71.60 13.36
CA LEU A 484 -51.42 -73.05 13.15
C LEU A 484 -52.15 -73.83 14.25
N ALA A 485 -51.93 -73.46 15.52
CA ALA A 485 -52.58 -74.12 16.66
C ALA A 485 -54.11 -73.98 16.65
N ASN A 486 -54.62 -72.78 16.32
CA ASN A 486 -56.05 -72.54 16.19
C ASN A 486 -56.65 -73.38 15.06
N TRP A 487 -55.98 -73.43 13.91
CA TRP A 487 -56.42 -74.25 12.79
C TRP A 487 -56.44 -75.75 13.13
N MET A 488 -55.39 -76.28 13.79
CA MET A 488 -55.37 -77.68 14.23
C MET A 488 -56.50 -77.98 15.21
N LYS A 489 -56.78 -77.07 16.14
CA LYS A 489 -57.87 -77.21 17.11
C LYS A 489 -59.23 -77.26 16.43
N GLU A 490 -59.47 -76.42 15.43
CA GLU A 490 -60.71 -76.45 14.64
C GLU A 490 -60.90 -77.80 13.94
N ARG A 491 -59.83 -78.35 13.36
CA ARG A 491 -59.88 -79.66 12.68
C ARG A 491 -60.03 -80.84 13.63
N GLU A 492 -59.46 -80.76 14.83
CA GLU A 492 -59.66 -81.76 15.88
C GLU A 492 -61.13 -81.79 16.33
N LEU A 493 -61.77 -80.63 16.47
CA LEU A 493 -63.20 -80.56 16.79
C LEU A 493 -64.06 -81.14 15.67
N GLU A 494 -63.69 -80.90 14.40
CA GLU A 494 -64.34 -81.53 13.24
C GLU A 494 -64.17 -83.06 13.25
N TYR A 495 -62.97 -83.55 13.54
CA TYR A 495 -62.67 -84.98 13.68
C TYR A 495 -63.59 -85.65 14.72
N ILE A 496 -63.64 -85.08 15.93
CA ILE A 496 -64.47 -85.60 17.03
C ILE A 496 -65.95 -85.63 16.62
N ALA A 497 -66.43 -84.56 15.96
CA ALA A 497 -67.81 -84.49 15.48
C ALA A 497 -68.12 -85.54 14.39
N ARG A 498 -67.18 -85.79 13.47
CA ARG A 498 -67.32 -86.82 12.42
C ARG A 498 -67.38 -88.22 13.01
N VAL A 499 -66.45 -88.57 13.90
CA VAL A 499 -66.43 -89.89 14.57
C VAL A 499 -67.73 -90.12 15.35
N ALA A 500 -68.24 -89.09 16.05
CA ALA A 500 -69.51 -89.19 16.76
C ALA A 500 -70.70 -89.42 15.81
N LEU A 501 -70.71 -88.75 14.66
CA LEU A 501 -71.75 -88.91 13.64
C LEU A 501 -71.69 -90.29 12.98
N GLU A 502 -70.50 -90.79 12.62
CA GLU A 502 -70.32 -92.12 12.04
C GLU A 502 -70.84 -93.20 12.99
N LYS A 503 -70.51 -93.11 14.27
CA LYS A 503 -71.05 -94.00 15.30
C LYS A 503 -72.58 -93.95 15.39
N GLN A 504 -73.17 -92.75 15.36
CA GLN A 504 -74.63 -92.61 15.35
C GLN A 504 -75.28 -93.26 14.12
N ILE A 505 -74.64 -93.13 12.95
CA ILE A 505 -75.11 -93.76 11.71
C ILE A 505 -75.00 -95.29 11.81
N GLU A 506 -73.89 -95.81 12.33
CA GLU A 506 -73.67 -97.23 12.56
C GLU A 506 -74.70 -97.82 13.53
N ASP A 507 -74.88 -97.19 14.69
CA ASP A 507 -75.87 -97.60 15.70
C ASP A 507 -77.30 -97.61 15.11
N ALA A 508 -77.67 -96.56 14.38
CA ALA A 508 -78.99 -96.47 13.75
C ALA A 508 -79.20 -97.53 12.64
N TYR A 509 -78.16 -97.78 11.83
CA TYR A 509 -78.22 -98.79 10.78
C TYR A 509 -78.29 -100.21 11.36
N GLU A 510 -77.56 -100.47 12.45
CA GLU A 510 -77.62 -101.75 13.15
C GLU A 510 -79.02 -102.03 13.70
N ILE A 511 -79.69 -101.02 14.29
CA ILE A 511 -81.08 -101.13 14.75
C ILE A 511 -82.02 -101.54 13.60
N VAL A 512 -81.91 -100.86 12.45
CA VAL A 512 -82.73 -101.16 11.26
C VAL A 512 -82.45 -102.57 10.74
N LEU A 513 -81.18 -102.96 10.64
CA LEU A 513 -80.78 -104.30 10.21
C LEU A 513 -81.29 -105.39 11.16
N ARG A 514 -81.17 -105.19 12.48
CA ARG A 514 -81.66 -106.15 13.49
C ARG A 514 -83.17 -106.34 13.38
N ALA A 515 -83.93 -105.26 13.20
CA ALA A 515 -85.39 -105.33 13.03
C ALA A 515 -85.82 -106.01 11.72
N PHE A 516 -85.04 -105.91 10.65
CA PHE A 516 -85.34 -106.55 9.37
C PHE A 516 -85.05 -108.06 9.37
N TRP A 517 -83.99 -108.49 10.07
CA TRP A 517 -83.48 -109.87 10.04
C TRP A 517 -83.88 -110.74 11.25
N THR A 518 -84.76 -110.26 12.13
CA THR A 518 -85.10 -110.90 13.43
C THR A 518 -85.62 -112.35 13.31
N ASP A 519 -86.42 -112.65 12.29
CA ASP A 519 -87.07 -113.96 12.12
C ASP A 519 -86.49 -114.81 10.98
N ILE A 520 -85.33 -114.42 10.43
CA ILE A 520 -84.72 -115.07 9.26
C ILE A 520 -83.52 -115.93 9.69
N VAL A 521 -83.54 -117.23 9.33
CA VAL A 521 -82.44 -118.17 9.60
C VAL A 521 -81.17 -117.70 8.89
N GLY A 522 -80.10 -117.44 9.65
CA GLY A 522 -78.83 -116.92 9.13
C GLY A 522 -78.71 -115.40 9.12
N GLY A 523 -79.75 -114.65 9.53
CA GLY A 523 -79.77 -113.17 9.51
C GLY A 523 -78.61 -112.51 10.26
N GLN A 524 -78.12 -113.10 11.36
CA GLN A 524 -76.96 -112.59 12.11
C GLN A 524 -75.67 -112.50 11.28
N LYS A 525 -75.47 -113.42 10.33
CA LYS A 525 -74.30 -113.39 9.44
C LYS A 525 -74.41 -112.23 8.45
N GLU A 526 -75.61 -112.00 7.92
CA GLU A 526 -75.87 -110.91 6.96
C GLU A 526 -75.81 -109.53 7.62
N ILE A 527 -76.33 -109.38 8.85
CA ILE A 527 -76.15 -108.16 9.65
C ILE A 527 -74.65 -107.83 9.79
N ARG A 528 -73.82 -108.82 10.16
CA ARG A 528 -72.37 -108.62 10.32
C ARG A 528 -71.70 -108.19 9.00
N LEU A 529 -72.03 -108.83 7.89
CA LEU A 529 -71.48 -108.48 6.57
C LEU A 529 -71.91 -107.07 6.13
N ALA A 530 -73.17 -106.71 6.35
CA ALA A 530 -73.71 -105.39 6.04
C ALA A 530 -73.08 -104.29 6.90
N MET A 531 -72.89 -104.54 8.21
CA MET A 531 -72.18 -103.64 9.11
C MET A 531 -70.71 -103.48 8.69
N GLN A 532 -70.00 -104.57 8.40
CA GLN A 532 -68.62 -104.50 7.89
C GLN A 532 -68.50 -103.76 6.54
N ALA A 533 -69.54 -103.81 5.70
CA ALA A 533 -69.57 -103.05 4.45
C ALA A 533 -69.81 -101.55 4.70
N LEU A 534 -70.62 -101.18 5.69
CA LEU A 534 -70.81 -99.79 6.10
C LEU A 534 -69.55 -99.22 6.75
N MET A 535 -68.96 -99.93 7.72
CA MET A 535 -67.72 -99.53 8.39
C MET A 535 -66.60 -99.29 7.37
N ARG A 536 -66.39 -100.20 6.40
CA ARG A 536 -65.42 -99.98 5.31
C ARG A 536 -65.69 -98.72 4.49
N LYS A 537 -66.97 -98.35 4.28
CA LYS A 537 -67.32 -97.09 3.59
C LYS A 537 -67.02 -95.89 4.47
N ASN A 538 -67.28 -95.96 5.76
CA ASN A 538 -66.92 -94.92 6.73
C ASN A 538 -65.39 -94.75 6.78
N ASP A 539 -64.63 -95.84 6.90
CA ASP A 539 -63.17 -95.85 6.84
C ASP A 539 -62.66 -95.13 5.56
N THR A 540 -63.18 -95.49 4.38
CA THR A 540 -62.75 -94.82 3.13
C THR A 540 -63.11 -93.33 3.10
N ARG A 541 -64.24 -92.92 3.68
CA ARG A 541 -64.59 -91.49 3.78
C ARG A 541 -63.66 -90.78 4.75
N MET A 542 -63.28 -91.45 5.83
CA MET A 542 -62.37 -90.92 6.82
C MET A 542 -60.98 -90.73 6.22
N ASP A 543 -60.45 -91.74 5.53
CA ASP A 543 -59.19 -91.65 4.78
C ASP A 543 -59.19 -90.47 3.79
N THR A 544 -60.28 -90.29 3.03
CA THR A 544 -60.37 -89.16 2.08
C THR A 544 -60.40 -87.80 2.78
N TRP A 545 -61.03 -87.72 3.96
CA TRP A 545 -61.05 -86.49 4.75
C TRP A 545 -59.70 -86.20 5.38
N GLU A 546 -59.01 -87.21 5.92
CA GLU A 546 -57.66 -87.08 6.47
C GLU A 546 -56.67 -86.61 5.41
N ALA A 547 -56.71 -87.21 4.22
CA ALA A 547 -55.88 -86.78 3.09
C ALA A 547 -56.16 -85.33 2.67
N ALA A 548 -57.43 -84.91 2.64
CA ALA A 548 -57.80 -83.53 2.34
C ALA A 548 -57.34 -82.55 3.43
N LYS A 549 -57.49 -82.92 4.71
CA LYS A 549 -57.00 -82.15 5.87
C LYS A 549 -55.49 -81.96 5.78
N ASP A 550 -54.74 -83.02 5.49
CA ASP A 550 -53.28 -82.95 5.40
C ASP A 550 -52.82 -82.09 4.22
N CYS A 551 -53.51 -82.16 3.08
CA CYS A 551 -53.25 -81.28 1.94
C CYS A 551 -53.49 -79.79 2.29
N GLU A 552 -54.57 -79.48 3.01
CA GLU A 552 -54.86 -78.11 3.45
C GLU A 552 -53.89 -77.62 4.54
N LEU A 553 -53.47 -78.51 5.46
CA LEU A 553 -52.43 -78.21 6.45
C LEU A 553 -51.13 -77.77 5.77
N GLU A 554 -50.72 -78.50 4.74
CA GLU A 554 -49.48 -78.20 4.01
C GLU A 554 -49.58 -76.85 3.28
N LYS A 555 -50.73 -76.55 2.68
CA LYS A 555 -50.98 -75.24 2.06
C LYS A 555 -50.90 -74.10 3.08
N ILE A 556 -51.46 -74.27 4.27
CA ILE A 556 -51.40 -73.25 5.32
C ILE A 556 -49.97 -73.05 5.83
N LYS A 557 -49.23 -74.14 6.06
CA LYS A 557 -47.81 -74.04 6.44
C LYS A 557 -47.02 -73.26 5.41
N TYR A 558 -47.18 -73.59 4.13
CA TYR A 558 -46.53 -72.88 3.03
C TYR A 558 -46.84 -71.38 3.03
N LEU A 559 -48.12 -70.99 3.16
CA LEU A 559 -48.49 -69.56 3.20
C LEU A 559 -47.91 -68.82 4.42
N LEU A 560 -47.81 -69.49 5.58
CA LEU A 560 -47.20 -68.89 6.78
C LEU A 560 -45.68 -68.77 6.62
N GLU A 561 -45.03 -69.75 6.00
CA GLU A 561 -43.60 -69.70 5.68
C GLU A 561 -43.29 -68.58 4.68
N ASP A 562 -44.13 -68.40 3.67
CA ASP A 562 -44.02 -67.30 2.70
C ASP A 562 -44.20 -65.93 3.38
N GLU A 563 -45.18 -65.79 4.27
CA GLU A 563 -45.36 -64.58 5.09
C GLU A 563 -44.11 -64.27 5.94
N ILE A 564 -43.49 -65.29 6.55
CA ILE A 564 -42.22 -65.15 7.28
C ILE A 564 -41.08 -64.72 6.36
N ALA A 565 -40.98 -65.32 5.18
CA ALA A 565 -39.93 -64.99 4.21
C ALA A 565 -40.04 -63.54 3.73
N ILE A 566 -41.24 -63.09 3.36
CA ILE A 566 -41.51 -61.70 2.93
C ILE A 566 -41.11 -60.72 4.03
N GLN A 567 -41.51 -60.96 5.28
CA GLN A 567 -41.14 -60.08 6.40
C GLN A 567 -39.63 -60.07 6.65
N SER A 568 -38.96 -61.23 6.52
CA SER A 568 -37.49 -61.33 6.64
C SER A 568 -36.78 -60.49 5.57
N GLU A 569 -37.21 -60.55 4.32
CA GLU A 569 -36.64 -59.74 3.23
C GLU A 569 -36.85 -58.23 3.46
N LEU A 570 -38.02 -57.82 3.94
CA LEU A 570 -38.29 -56.43 4.33
C LEU A 570 -37.35 -55.95 5.46
N MET A 571 -37.04 -56.82 6.44
CA MET A 571 -36.07 -56.51 7.48
C MET A 571 -34.64 -56.37 6.95
N ILE A 572 -34.23 -57.22 6.00
CA ILE A 572 -32.90 -57.15 5.35
C ILE A 572 -32.75 -55.82 4.59
N THR A 573 -33.73 -55.48 3.75
CA THR A 573 -33.72 -54.23 2.97
C THR A 573 -33.77 -52.99 3.87
N SER A 574 -34.47 -53.04 4.99
CA SER A 574 -34.47 -51.97 6.00
C SER A 574 -33.07 -51.79 6.62
N LYS A 575 -32.39 -52.89 6.95
CA LYS A 575 -31.02 -52.86 7.49
C LYS A 575 -30.00 -52.33 6.47
N GLN A 576 -30.14 -52.70 5.20
CA GLN A 576 -29.32 -52.16 4.11
C GLN A 576 -29.51 -50.65 3.97
N ARG A 577 -30.76 -50.18 3.86
CA ARG A 577 -31.07 -48.73 3.77
C ARG A 577 -30.49 -47.92 4.94
N LEU A 578 -30.59 -48.45 6.16
CA LEU A 578 -29.96 -47.81 7.32
C LEU A 578 -28.43 -47.84 7.21
N GLY A 579 -27.85 -48.96 6.78
CA GLY A 579 -26.41 -49.09 6.52
C GLY A 579 -25.90 -48.05 5.54
N ASP A 580 -26.59 -47.88 4.41
CA ASP A 580 -26.25 -46.93 3.36
C ASP A 580 -26.39 -45.48 3.85
N LYS A 581 -27.47 -45.16 4.59
CA LYS A 581 -27.66 -43.83 5.20
C LYS A 581 -26.51 -43.48 6.15
N LEU A 582 -26.16 -44.39 7.07
CA LEU A 582 -25.09 -44.18 8.04
C LEU A 582 -23.71 -44.09 7.37
N ALA A 583 -23.49 -44.85 6.28
CA ALA A 583 -22.28 -44.76 5.49
C ALA A 583 -22.17 -43.41 4.77
N ALA A 584 -23.26 -42.92 4.17
CA ALA A 584 -23.31 -41.62 3.54
C ALA A 584 -23.06 -40.48 4.54
N GLU A 585 -23.64 -40.56 5.74
CA GLU A 585 -23.36 -39.61 6.84
C GLU A 585 -21.87 -39.62 7.22
N GLY A 586 -21.26 -40.79 7.37
CA GLY A 586 -19.82 -40.90 7.68
C GLY A 586 -18.92 -40.31 6.58
N VAL A 587 -19.27 -40.51 5.31
CA VAL A 587 -18.56 -39.90 4.17
C VAL A 587 -18.68 -38.38 4.22
N GLU A 588 -19.86 -37.84 4.52
CA GLU A 588 -20.12 -36.40 4.56
C GLU A 588 -19.33 -35.72 5.69
N VAL A 589 -19.28 -36.30 6.88
CA VAL A 589 -18.44 -35.77 7.96
C VAL A 589 -16.95 -35.81 7.57
N GLY A 590 -16.51 -36.86 6.89
CA GLY A 590 -15.15 -36.94 6.33
C GLY A 590 -14.85 -35.86 5.28
N ARG A 591 -15.82 -35.49 4.42
CA ARG A 591 -15.68 -34.38 3.46
C ARG A 591 -15.56 -33.04 4.18
N LYS A 592 -16.43 -32.79 5.18
CA LYS A 592 -16.36 -31.60 6.04
C LYS A 592 -14.99 -31.46 6.70
N HIS A 593 -14.45 -32.52 7.30
CA HIS A 593 -13.14 -32.47 7.97
C HIS A 593 -11.99 -32.13 7.00
N ARG A 594 -11.98 -32.72 5.80
CA ARG A 594 -11.00 -32.36 4.75
C ARG A 594 -11.13 -30.90 4.33
N ALA A 595 -12.35 -30.40 4.19
CA ALA A 595 -12.60 -29.00 3.84
C ALA A 595 -12.11 -28.04 4.94
N GLU A 596 -12.34 -28.37 6.21
CA GLU A 596 -11.88 -27.57 7.34
C GLU A 596 -10.35 -27.55 7.47
N VAL A 597 -9.67 -28.69 7.22
CA VAL A 597 -8.20 -28.73 7.13
C VAL A 597 -7.71 -27.80 6.02
N ARG A 598 -8.36 -27.83 4.86
CA ARG A 598 -8.00 -26.98 3.73
C ARG A 598 -8.18 -25.49 4.03
N TRP A 599 -9.28 -25.11 4.67
CA TRP A 599 -9.50 -23.77 5.19
C TRP A 599 -8.39 -23.32 6.13
N PHE A 600 -8.00 -24.20 7.07
CA PHE A 600 -6.95 -23.91 8.03
C PHE A 600 -5.59 -23.65 7.33
N GLU A 601 -5.21 -24.49 6.38
CA GLU A 601 -3.96 -24.34 5.63
C GLU A 601 -3.89 -23.01 4.87
N LEU A 602 -4.96 -22.65 4.18
CA LEU A 602 -5.03 -21.41 3.41
C LEU A 602 -4.95 -20.18 4.32
N VAL A 603 -5.67 -20.20 5.45
CA VAL A 603 -5.64 -19.10 6.40
C VAL A 603 -4.26 -18.98 7.07
N ALA A 604 -3.62 -20.09 7.45
CA ALA A 604 -2.27 -20.08 8.02
C ALA A 604 -1.22 -19.53 7.02
N ALA A 605 -1.35 -19.91 5.75
CA ALA A 605 -0.47 -19.42 4.69
C ALA A 605 -0.71 -17.92 4.41
N GLU A 606 -1.97 -17.46 4.40
CA GLU A 606 -2.31 -16.04 4.27
C GLU A 606 -1.83 -15.22 5.47
N ARG A 607 -1.94 -15.73 6.70
CA ARG A 607 -1.37 -15.09 7.91
C ARG A 607 0.13 -14.88 7.77
N THR A 608 0.84 -15.89 7.28
CA THR A 608 2.29 -15.82 7.02
C THR A 608 2.62 -14.76 5.96
N ARG A 609 1.85 -14.73 4.86
CA ARG A 609 1.98 -13.73 3.79
C ARG A 609 1.77 -12.31 4.32
N LEU A 610 0.69 -12.07 5.06
CA LEU A 610 0.35 -10.76 5.62
C LEU A 610 1.39 -10.28 6.63
N LEU A 611 1.92 -11.16 7.49
CA LEU A 611 2.97 -10.78 8.43
C LEU A 611 4.28 -10.43 7.72
N ALA A 612 4.65 -11.16 6.66
CA ALA A 612 5.80 -10.84 5.83
C ALA A 612 5.62 -9.50 5.09
N GLU A 613 4.42 -9.21 4.61
CA GLU A 613 4.09 -7.93 3.96
C GLU A 613 4.28 -6.75 4.93
N VAL A 614 3.79 -6.88 6.18
CA VAL A 614 3.98 -5.85 7.21
C VAL A 614 5.46 -5.70 7.58
N GLU A 615 6.22 -6.80 7.61
CA GLU A 615 7.68 -6.76 7.83
C GLU A 615 8.41 -5.99 6.74
N MET A 616 8.10 -6.24 5.46
CA MET A 616 8.74 -5.54 4.35
C MET A 616 8.46 -4.03 4.40
N VAL A 617 7.20 -3.65 4.58
CA VAL A 617 6.81 -2.24 4.60
C VAL A 617 7.43 -1.51 5.81
N GLU A 618 7.65 -2.17 6.97
CA GLU A 618 8.31 -1.54 8.12
C GLU A 618 9.81 -1.34 7.86
N ARG A 619 10.45 -2.25 7.13
CA ARG A 619 11.85 -2.10 6.71
C ARG A 619 12.00 -0.92 5.75
N GLU A 620 11.15 -0.83 4.73
CA GLU A 620 11.15 0.21 3.69
C GLU A 620 10.84 1.61 4.28
N ASN A 621 9.80 1.76 5.10
CA ASN A 621 9.36 3.07 5.60
C ASN A 621 10.38 3.81 6.49
N GLY A 622 11.30 3.10 7.16
CA GLY A 622 12.34 3.80 7.92
C GLY A 622 13.62 4.09 7.12
N ALA A 623 13.69 3.67 5.85
CA ALA A 623 14.74 4.11 4.94
C ALA A 623 14.47 5.54 4.41
N GLU A 624 13.19 5.94 4.29
CA GLU A 624 12.79 7.25 3.74
C GLU A 624 12.81 8.39 4.77
N GLY A 625 12.86 8.09 6.07
CA GLY A 625 12.86 9.10 7.13
C GLY A 625 14.18 9.88 7.30
N SER A 626 15.24 9.52 6.58
CA SER A 626 16.58 10.15 6.70
C SER A 626 17.07 10.84 5.42
N SER A 627 16.31 10.78 4.33
CA SER A 627 16.68 11.32 3.00
C SER A 627 16.02 12.68 2.70
N GLY A 628 15.45 13.34 3.71
CA GLY A 628 14.75 14.62 3.61
C GLY A 628 15.46 15.79 4.28
N GLU A 629 16.79 15.85 4.27
CA GLU A 629 17.51 17.11 4.48
C GLU A 629 18.30 17.39 3.20
N GLY A 630 17.72 18.30 2.42
CA GLY A 630 18.22 18.71 1.11
C GLY A 630 19.65 19.20 1.21
N GLN A 631 20.48 18.63 0.36
CA GLN A 631 21.59 19.31 -0.28
C GLN A 631 21.14 20.70 -0.72
N SER A 632 21.66 21.73 -0.07
CA SER A 632 21.80 23.06 -0.62
C SER A 632 23.28 23.36 -0.69
N ASP A 633 23.74 23.38 -1.95
CA ASP A 633 24.85 24.12 -2.53
C ASP A 633 26.15 24.32 -1.73
N GLU A 634 27.19 23.73 -2.31
CA GLU A 634 28.54 24.26 -2.43
C GLU A 634 28.59 25.80 -2.43
N GLY A 635 29.27 26.37 -1.44
CA GLY A 635 29.52 27.80 -1.33
C GLY A 635 30.54 28.09 -0.22
N ASP A 636 31.81 27.99 -0.59
CA ASP A 636 32.95 28.74 -0.03
C ASP A 636 33.18 28.73 1.49
N ASP A 637 33.73 27.62 2.01
CA ASP A 637 34.54 27.62 3.23
C ASP A 637 36.03 27.76 2.86
N LEU A 638 36.47 29.00 2.62
CA LEU A 638 37.87 29.42 2.74
C LEU A 638 38.01 30.25 4.02
N ASP A 639 38.09 29.55 5.16
CA ASP A 639 38.58 30.12 6.41
C ASP A 639 40.12 30.07 6.38
N TYR A 640 40.72 31.18 5.96
CA TYR A 640 42.16 31.40 5.95
C TYR A 640 42.46 32.80 6.50
N GLU A 641 42.11 33.08 7.75
CA GLU A 641 42.65 34.26 8.44
C GLU A 641 42.71 34.05 9.97
N ALA A 642 43.70 33.26 10.39
CA ALA A 642 44.14 33.24 11.77
C ALA A 642 45.66 33.03 11.83
N TRP A 643 46.43 34.09 11.57
CA TRP A 643 47.76 34.35 12.16
C TRP A 643 48.34 35.66 11.63
N PHE A 644 48.20 36.77 12.39
CA PHE A 644 49.20 37.84 12.62
C PHE A 644 48.50 38.97 13.41
N ASP A 645 48.59 38.93 14.74
CA ASP A 645 48.50 40.17 15.51
C ASP A 645 49.43 40.09 16.73
N CYS A 646 50.63 40.67 16.59
CA CYS A 646 51.53 40.98 17.71
C CYS A 646 52.67 41.92 17.30
N ARG A 647 52.44 43.24 17.38
CA ARG A 647 53.22 44.23 18.18
C ARG A 647 53.05 45.67 17.65
N GLU A 648 52.54 46.55 18.52
CA GLU A 648 53.24 47.72 19.10
C GLU A 648 52.35 48.32 20.21
N THR A 649 52.57 47.96 21.47
CA THR A 649 53.33 48.68 22.52
C THR A 649 52.59 49.82 23.25
N ALA A 650 52.19 49.49 24.48
CA ALA A 650 52.74 50.00 25.75
C ALA A 650 52.05 51.16 26.51
N VAL A 651 52.19 51.00 27.84
CA VAL A 651 52.07 51.93 29.00
C VAL A 651 50.61 52.18 29.46
N VAL A 652 50.15 51.87 30.68
CA VAL A 652 50.69 52.14 32.03
C VAL A 652 50.11 51.16 33.10
N ALA A 653 51.02 50.68 33.98
CA ALA A 653 50.90 50.24 35.39
C ALA A 653 49.51 49.93 35.99
N ALA A 654 49.24 48.70 36.45
CA ALA A 654 49.63 48.13 37.75
C ALA A 654 49.08 48.88 38.98
N ILE A 655 48.12 48.26 39.69
CA ILE A 655 48.11 48.01 41.14
C ILE A 655 46.93 47.04 41.42
N THR A 656 47.27 45.82 41.83
CA THR A 656 46.49 45.00 42.78
C THR A 656 47.41 44.79 43.98
N PRO A 657 46.88 44.71 45.21
CA PRO A 657 46.55 43.39 45.75
C PRO A 657 45.20 43.40 46.50
N GLY A 658 44.39 42.35 46.37
CA GLY A 658 44.47 41.21 47.29
C GLY A 658 43.75 41.58 48.60
N GLY A 659 42.48 41.26 48.77
CA GLY A 659 42.04 39.94 49.21
C GLY A 659 41.48 40.05 50.63
N TRP A 660 40.78 38.99 51.07
CA TRP A 660 40.16 38.72 52.38
C TRP A 660 38.66 39.01 52.51
N VAL A 661 37.91 37.89 52.61
CA VAL A 661 36.95 37.52 53.68
C VAL A 661 35.99 38.63 54.10
N GLU A 662 34.68 38.52 53.86
CA GLU A 662 33.75 37.53 54.46
C GLU A 662 32.45 37.44 53.63
#